data_AF-A0A2S6C2W7-F1
#
_entry.id   AF-A0A2S6C2W7-F1
#
_cell.length_a   1.000
_cell.length_b   1.000
_cell.length_c   1.000
_cell.angle_alpha   90.00
_cell.angle_beta   90.00
_cell.angle_gamma   90.00
#
_symmetry.space_group_name_H-M   'P 1'
#
loop_
_entity.id
_entity.type
_entity.pdbx_description
1 polymer ?
#
loop_
_entity_poly.entity_id
_entity_poly.type
_entity_poly.pdbx_seq_one_letter_code
_entity_poly.pdbx_strand_id
1 'polypeptide(L)'
;MSLFLTLVKALEFHWGRREPGRIKYRSAQPMFVPTHKEESAAWLQPKRNNVRVELELAEVLRRHGNFAEAIKSQERLVNLREIDEMRKTKIYGELGVNYRHTNRIGDAIEAFQKHYHLAARLEFEMRAELCRSTSNLGIAKFQLFLQDVTKTVYLDDSINLQKERIRTSEELLKDLGTKFASATKNDAAMADVGINNAWLSLWRDRLSMWRAIGMSRIVLSYVAAKKSDIAVSAGLDAVKTSSAPDATWADPTVKALCRFSYGYALQANDQIPEAKIQFSYPAGATAKCTPAIALCKESSDENRGYLKMVIDSGADLAAYDEVGYNALDYAIFANDIKTVTMLKNALACQFGVDKQAEELKAAEIRKHFRDIFHSQFRPILREGRTDCIKMLRAKFTELLRKDPGKRTRFDKLRLVSYEDFKNRQALPRWNMDDSFTREFDQIVTSGARVPFLIFFSYRWIGEETDPSSKNPDGPDNYQYRRMLDALEQIIDRHPDVESQDIFIWLDCACIDQEDIEVGRRDRGSNTLPIVVAQCDAMISITDDQYQSRAWCVVETMIVQTLKESSKHHHWYIHTLLDGSTRDPEGVLEPGPDRQQYVNRPSLLGLSVESDRRYIEFLERQSMLLGRTTNEQKPTQELPSEHIRILSEFGRSLRDDGGEPLPMHELDFGLELARPNCTGGLVVVLYHPDPSQVYYHGYAAEEAGCNTLAAIKDLVRSASNGMVDTDLITILDSMPLISADYNGSALHVKAQETFLRVLEAKRPDVVLSCFRTGTNIEFMKHLQGQGIGKDDYPARFTFPDSGHQFDRISAFHPSYAVNRMAFDACFRHLLMLEFHQAAAICWSGIWVQEPWMVQLRRHCARTMLHNKGSLDIRADRVAKLCIAVTDFKAALKKLHYFQLEACKSKHSPRRMIRRSKMSSKACDIGLLLQNDAVVEDLGSLPKYPIVEIVEEALRCLGAEDIELNTAIGTAGYYNHLRLLDQESHLKQPHTRAIHEMLITLLGQLNLTFTAEPRGYYSWTCQLQAAAFVRFAESVEDRLRRMEETPETAPMEVEVNYNTVCILSE
;
A
#
# COMPACT_ATOMS: atom_id res chain seq x y z
N MET A 1 -35.66 -15.29 -14.53
CA MET A 1 -34.59 -14.92 -15.49
C MET A 1 -34.05 -13.50 -15.26
N SER A 2 -34.89 -12.47 -15.19
CA SER A 2 -34.45 -11.10 -14.81
C SER A 2 -33.77 -11.06 -13.44
N LEU A 3 -34.38 -11.66 -12.40
CA LEU A 3 -33.76 -11.84 -11.08
C LEU A 3 -32.44 -12.64 -11.12
N PHE A 4 -32.34 -13.60 -12.03
CA PHE A 4 -31.17 -14.47 -12.19
C PHE A 4 -30.00 -13.72 -12.85
N LEU A 5 -30.28 -12.83 -13.81
CA LEU A 5 -29.31 -11.92 -14.41
C LEU A 5 -28.87 -10.83 -13.43
N THR A 6 -29.76 -10.34 -12.57
CA THR A 6 -29.40 -9.43 -11.46
C THR A 6 -28.53 -10.14 -10.40
N LEU A 7 -28.80 -11.43 -10.13
CA LEU A 7 -28.03 -12.24 -9.18
C LEU A 7 -26.64 -12.61 -9.71
N VAL A 8 -26.49 -12.94 -11.00
CA VAL A 8 -25.16 -13.20 -11.60
C VAL A 8 -24.29 -11.93 -11.56
N LYS A 9 -24.89 -10.76 -11.78
CA LYS A 9 -24.21 -9.45 -11.66
C LYS A 9 -23.77 -9.11 -10.23
N ALA A 10 -24.48 -9.61 -9.21
CA ALA A 10 -24.10 -9.45 -7.80
C ALA A 10 -23.01 -10.43 -7.34
N LEU A 11 -22.73 -11.50 -8.10
CA LEU A 11 -21.68 -12.48 -7.80
C LEU A 11 -20.35 -12.16 -8.48
N GLU A 12 -20.40 -11.61 -9.70
CA GLU A 12 -19.22 -10.99 -10.35
C GLU A 12 -18.68 -9.78 -9.54
N PHE A 13 -19.44 -9.28 -8.56
CA PHE A 13 -19.04 -8.20 -7.66
C PHE A 13 -18.05 -8.64 -6.57
N HIS A 14 -18.00 -9.93 -6.18
CA HIS A 14 -17.24 -10.37 -4.99
C HIS A 14 -16.08 -11.33 -5.30
N TRP A 15 -16.13 -12.10 -6.39
CA TRP A 15 -15.04 -13.03 -6.76
C TRP A 15 -13.77 -12.37 -7.33
N GLY A 16 -13.81 -11.08 -7.65
CA GLY A 16 -12.60 -10.30 -7.92
C GLY A 16 -11.69 -10.09 -6.70
N ARG A 17 -11.97 -10.68 -5.53
CA ARG A 17 -11.18 -10.45 -4.30
C ARG A 17 -10.68 -11.70 -3.57
N ARG A 18 -11.07 -12.93 -3.93
CA ARG A 18 -10.62 -14.16 -3.22
C ARG A 18 -10.65 -15.39 -4.13
N GLU A 19 -9.62 -15.56 -4.96
CA GLU A 19 -8.97 -16.84 -5.38
C GLU A 19 -8.12 -16.64 -6.65
N PRO A 20 -6.79 -16.89 -6.63
CA PRO A 20 -6.00 -17.04 -7.85
C PRO A 20 -6.22 -18.47 -8.38
N GLY A 21 -7.36 -18.70 -9.05
CA GLY A 21 -7.70 -20.00 -9.59
C GLY A 21 -8.77 -19.90 -10.68
N ARG A 22 -8.45 -20.37 -11.89
CA ARG A 22 -9.27 -20.28 -13.10
C ARG A 22 -10.73 -20.74 -12.89
N ILE A 23 -11.70 -19.90 -13.25
CA ILE A 23 -12.94 -20.36 -13.89
C ILE A 23 -13.03 -19.67 -15.25
N LYS A 24 -12.77 -20.44 -16.32
CA LYS A 24 -13.17 -20.14 -17.69
C LYS A 24 -14.60 -20.68 -17.84
N TYR A 25 -15.57 -19.81 -18.13
CA TYR A 25 -16.83 -20.26 -18.72
C TYR A 25 -16.59 -20.53 -20.21
N ARG A 26 -16.09 -21.72 -20.54
CA ARG A 26 -16.28 -22.38 -21.85
C ARG A 26 -15.80 -23.83 -21.77
N SER A 27 -16.78 -24.72 -21.95
CA SER A 27 -16.67 -26.15 -22.30
C SER A 27 -15.77 -27.05 -21.44
N ALA A 28 -16.37 -27.87 -20.55
CA ALA A 28 -16.16 -29.32 -20.45
C ALA A 28 -16.68 -29.91 -19.11
N GLN A 29 -17.60 -30.87 -19.19
CA GLN A 29 -17.59 -32.10 -18.36
C GLN A 29 -17.11 -33.24 -19.28
N PRO A 30 -16.66 -34.43 -18.78
CA PRO A 30 -16.90 -35.04 -17.45
C PRO A 30 -15.61 -35.61 -16.77
N MET A 31 -15.56 -35.83 -15.44
CA MET A 31 -15.67 -37.14 -14.73
C MET A 31 -15.23 -36.89 -13.27
N PHE A 32 -15.79 -37.47 -12.21
CA PHE A 32 -15.68 -38.88 -11.82
C PHE A 32 -16.95 -39.44 -11.17
N VAL A 33 -17.14 -40.74 -11.39
CA VAL A 33 -18.19 -41.64 -10.89
C VAL A 33 -17.56 -42.57 -9.86
N PRO A 34 -18.16 -42.82 -8.69
CA PRO A 34 -18.05 -44.12 -8.02
C PRO A 34 -19.04 -45.07 -8.67
N THR A 35 -18.52 -46.20 -9.10
CA THR A 35 -19.22 -47.37 -9.65
C THR A 35 -20.50 -47.69 -8.88
N HIS A 36 -21.67 -47.53 -9.51
CA HIS A 36 -22.77 -48.49 -9.59
C HIS A 36 -23.88 -47.91 -10.48
N LYS A 37 -24.42 -48.75 -11.38
CA LYS A 37 -25.43 -48.41 -12.39
C LYS A 37 -26.68 -47.80 -11.77
N GLU A 38 -27.11 -46.63 -12.26
CA GLU A 38 -28.50 -46.32 -12.62
C GLU A 38 -28.57 -44.96 -13.36
N GLU A 39 -29.28 -44.97 -14.49
CA GLU A 39 -29.43 -43.85 -15.43
C GLU A 39 -30.39 -42.79 -14.88
N SER A 40 -29.95 -41.52 -14.73
CA SER A 40 -30.74 -40.29 -14.92
C SER A 40 -30.06 -39.03 -14.34
N ALA A 41 -29.39 -38.19 -15.13
CA ALA A 41 -28.91 -36.89 -14.61
C ALA A 41 -28.50 -35.80 -15.63
N ALA A 42 -29.22 -35.57 -16.74
CA ALA A 42 -28.98 -34.37 -17.57
C ALA A 42 -29.64 -33.08 -17.01
N TRP A 43 -30.56 -33.21 -16.04
CA TRP A 43 -31.37 -32.09 -15.53
C TRP A 43 -30.87 -31.47 -14.20
N LEU A 44 -29.79 -31.99 -13.60
CA LEU A 44 -29.31 -31.61 -12.26
C LEU A 44 -28.29 -30.43 -12.24
N GLN A 45 -27.67 -30.08 -13.37
CA GLN A 45 -26.61 -29.05 -13.40
C GLN A 45 -27.08 -27.59 -13.18
N PRO A 46 -28.23 -27.12 -13.71
CA PRO A 46 -28.65 -25.72 -13.54
C PRO A 46 -28.98 -25.35 -12.08
N LYS A 47 -29.46 -26.30 -11.28
CA LYS A 47 -29.80 -26.08 -9.86
C LYS A 47 -28.57 -26.04 -8.95
N ARG A 48 -27.49 -26.74 -9.30
CA ARG A 48 -26.23 -26.77 -8.50
C ARG A 48 -25.53 -25.41 -8.47
N ASN A 49 -25.58 -24.64 -9.55
CA ASN A 49 -25.02 -23.28 -9.58
C ASN A 49 -25.84 -22.31 -8.70
N ASN A 50 -27.17 -22.47 -8.63
CA ASN A 50 -28.05 -21.63 -7.81
C ASN A 50 -27.75 -21.70 -6.31
N VAL A 51 -27.37 -22.87 -5.78
CA VAL A 51 -27.05 -23.04 -4.35
C VAL A 51 -25.78 -22.29 -3.96
N ARG A 52 -24.74 -22.34 -4.81
CA ARG A 52 -23.48 -21.61 -4.59
C ARG A 52 -23.70 -20.10 -4.61
N VAL A 53 -24.47 -19.63 -5.59
CA VAL A 53 -24.88 -18.22 -5.74
C VAL A 53 -25.58 -17.70 -4.49
N GLU A 54 -26.55 -18.45 -3.99
CA GLU A 54 -27.35 -18.06 -2.82
C GLU A 54 -26.55 -18.10 -1.51
N LEU A 55 -25.59 -19.03 -1.39
CA LEU A 55 -24.65 -19.08 -0.27
C LEU A 55 -23.77 -17.82 -0.21
N GLU A 56 -23.23 -17.41 -1.35
CA GLU A 56 -22.38 -16.22 -1.45
C GLU A 56 -23.20 -14.94 -1.22
N LEU A 57 -24.43 -14.89 -1.73
CA LEU A 57 -25.36 -13.81 -1.42
C LEU A 57 -25.63 -13.71 0.09
N ALA A 58 -25.85 -14.84 0.77
CA ALA A 58 -26.06 -14.84 2.21
C ALA A 58 -24.82 -14.33 2.98
N GLU A 59 -23.61 -14.65 2.53
CA GLU A 59 -22.37 -14.09 3.09
C GLU A 59 -22.29 -12.57 2.89
N VAL A 60 -22.67 -12.07 1.71
CA VAL A 60 -22.73 -10.62 1.44
C VAL A 60 -23.78 -9.95 2.31
N LEU A 61 -24.98 -10.51 2.42
CA LEU A 61 -26.06 -9.99 3.26
C LEU A 61 -25.62 -9.89 4.73
N ARG A 62 -24.95 -10.93 5.23
CA ARG A 62 -24.34 -10.96 6.58
C ARG A 62 -23.35 -9.81 6.79
N ARG A 63 -22.44 -9.57 5.85
CA ARG A 63 -21.47 -8.46 5.90
C ARG A 63 -22.10 -7.07 5.82
N HIS A 64 -23.33 -6.98 5.32
CA HIS A 64 -24.13 -5.74 5.35
C HIS A 64 -25.03 -5.65 6.58
N GLY A 65 -24.89 -6.55 7.56
CA GLY A 65 -25.72 -6.60 8.76
C GLY A 65 -27.14 -7.13 8.52
N ASN A 66 -27.48 -7.57 7.30
CA ASN A 66 -28.78 -8.14 6.98
C ASN A 66 -28.83 -9.64 7.29
N PHE A 67 -28.66 -9.97 8.57
CA PHE A 67 -28.66 -11.35 9.06
C PHE A 67 -29.99 -12.06 8.83
N ALA A 68 -31.12 -11.35 8.92
CA ALA A 68 -32.45 -11.94 8.76
C ALA A 68 -32.63 -12.57 7.37
N GLU A 69 -32.28 -11.84 6.31
CA GLU A 69 -32.44 -12.36 4.95
C GLU A 69 -31.37 -13.42 4.63
N ALA A 70 -30.16 -13.29 5.20
CA ALA A 70 -29.11 -14.31 5.11
C ALA A 70 -29.55 -15.65 5.73
N ILE A 71 -30.09 -15.60 6.96
CA ILE A 71 -30.62 -16.77 7.69
C ILE A 71 -31.75 -17.41 6.89
N LYS A 72 -32.74 -16.62 6.48
CA LYS A 72 -33.91 -17.09 5.73
C LYS A 72 -33.50 -17.79 4.43
N SER A 73 -32.54 -17.24 3.68
CA SER A 73 -32.07 -17.91 2.46
C SER A 73 -31.35 -19.23 2.78
N GLN A 74 -30.49 -19.26 3.80
CA GLN A 74 -29.75 -20.46 4.19
C GLN A 74 -30.64 -21.57 4.79
N GLU A 75 -31.62 -21.23 5.63
CA GLU A 75 -32.63 -22.17 6.16
C GLU A 75 -33.45 -22.79 5.01
N ARG A 76 -33.80 -22.00 4.00
CA ARG A 76 -34.47 -22.53 2.80
C ARG A 76 -33.55 -23.48 2.03
N LEU A 77 -32.29 -23.11 1.82
CA LEU A 77 -31.33 -23.94 1.09
C LEU A 77 -31.11 -25.28 1.78
N VAL A 78 -30.83 -25.30 3.09
CA VAL A 78 -30.45 -26.54 3.81
C VAL A 78 -31.55 -27.60 3.79
N ASN A 79 -32.81 -27.18 3.64
CA ASN A 79 -33.98 -28.06 3.57
C ASN A 79 -34.26 -28.62 2.16
N LEU A 80 -33.50 -28.23 1.13
CA LEU A 80 -33.63 -28.78 -0.21
C LEU A 80 -33.08 -30.22 -0.26
N ARG A 81 -33.93 -31.17 -0.68
CA ARG A 81 -33.57 -32.60 -0.79
C ARG A 81 -32.40 -32.89 -1.74
N GLU A 82 -32.18 -32.01 -2.72
CA GLU A 82 -31.23 -32.18 -3.82
C GLU A 82 -29.80 -31.70 -3.50
N ILE A 83 -29.53 -31.20 -2.28
CA ILE A 83 -28.21 -30.73 -1.86
C ILE A 83 -27.39 -31.89 -1.27
N ASP A 84 -26.15 -32.07 -1.76
CA ASP A 84 -25.21 -33.03 -1.21
C ASP A 84 -24.66 -32.63 0.16
N GLU A 85 -24.10 -33.61 0.85
CA GLU A 85 -23.65 -33.47 2.24
C GLU A 85 -22.52 -32.43 2.38
N MET A 86 -21.57 -32.34 1.45
CA MET A 86 -20.50 -31.33 1.51
C MET A 86 -21.05 -29.90 1.45
N ARG A 87 -22.04 -29.66 0.58
CA ARG A 87 -22.72 -28.35 0.52
C ARG A 87 -23.54 -28.07 1.77
N LYS A 88 -24.23 -29.07 2.33
CA LYS A 88 -24.94 -28.93 3.62
C LYS A 88 -23.98 -28.57 4.77
N THR A 89 -22.80 -29.20 4.83
CA THR A 89 -21.73 -28.89 5.78
C THR A 89 -21.40 -27.39 5.77
N LYS A 90 -21.18 -26.82 4.57
CA LYS A 90 -20.91 -25.38 4.41
C LYS A 90 -22.09 -24.51 4.80
N ILE A 91 -23.32 -24.87 4.40
CA ILE A 91 -24.53 -24.12 4.77
C ILE A 91 -24.70 -24.08 6.29
N TYR A 92 -24.58 -25.21 7.00
CA TYR A 92 -24.66 -25.25 8.46
C TYR A 92 -23.55 -24.43 9.13
N GLY A 93 -22.35 -24.44 8.57
CA GLY A 93 -21.24 -23.60 9.03
C GLY A 93 -21.55 -22.10 8.97
N GLU A 94 -22.10 -21.62 7.86
CA GLU A 94 -22.49 -20.21 7.71
C GLU A 94 -23.75 -19.85 8.52
N LEU A 95 -24.74 -20.75 8.54
CA LEU A 95 -25.99 -20.56 9.27
C LEU A 95 -25.74 -20.43 10.78
N GLY A 96 -24.87 -21.28 11.33
CA GLY A 96 -24.47 -21.17 12.74
C GLY A 96 -23.77 -19.86 13.05
N VAL A 97 -22.93 -19.34 12.14
CA VAL A 97 -22.29 -18.02 12.29
C VAL A 97 -23.36 -16.91 12.32
N ASN A 98 -24.35 -16.97 11.44
CA ASN A 98 -25.46 -16.00 11.41
C ASN A 98 -26.34 -16.04 12.67
N TYR A 99 -26.70 -17.24 13.15
CA TYR A 99 -27.43 -17.40 14.41
C TYR A 99 -26.65 -16.83 15.58
N ARG A 100 -25.34 -17.09 15.62
CA ARG A 100 -24.44 -16.56 16.66
C ARG A 100 -24.44 -15.03 16.68
N HIS A 101 -24.27 -14.39 15.52
CA HIS A 101 -24.25 -12.92 15.42
C HIS A 101 -25.61 -12.27 15.76
N THR A 102 -26.70 -13.03 15.70
CA THR A 102 -28.05 -12.60 16.09
C THR A 102 -28.45 -13.08 17.50
N ASN A 103 -27.48 -13.53 18.30
CA ASN A 103 -27.66 -14.01 19.68
C ASN A 103 -28.60 -15.23 19.82
N ARG A 104 -28.85 -15.98 18.74
CA ARG A 104 -29.56 -17.28 18.73
C ARG A 104 -28.58 -18.42 19.04
N ILE A 105 -27.95 -18.37 20.22
CA ILE A 105 -26.80 -19.24 20.56
C ILE A 105 -27.16 -20.73 20.55
N GLY A 106 -28.37 -21.11 20.98
CA GLY A 106 -28.85 -22.49 20.93
C GLY A 106 -28.89 -23.04 19.50
N ASP A 107 -29.51 -22.30 18.59
CA ASP A 107 -29.60 -22.65 17.16
C ASP A 107 -28.21 -22.67 16.51
N ALA A 108 -27.32 -21.76 16.92
CA ALA A 108 -25.93 -21.74 16.46
C ALA A 108 -25.19 -23.03 16.84
N ILE A 109 -25.35 -23.50 18.08
CA ILE A 109 -24.74 -24.76 18.55
C ILE A 109 -25.31 -25.95 17.78
N GLU A 110 -26.62 -26.02 17.59
CA GLU A 110 -27.24 -27.11 16.81
C GLU A 110 -26.69 -27.14 15.37
N ALA A 111 -26.60 -25.97 14.72
CA ALA A 111 -26.03 -25.84 13.39
C ALA A 111 -24.53 -26.24 13.36
N PHE A 112 -23.73 -25.81 14.33
CA PHE A 112 -22.31 -26.18 14.42
C PHE A 112 -22.10 -27.66 14.75
N GLN A 113 -22.98 -28.29 15.52
CA GLN A 113 -22.96 -29.74 15.76
C GLN A 113 -23.30 -30.50 14.49
N LYS A 114 -24.32 -30.08 13.73
CA LYS A 114 -24.62 -30.66 12.41
C LYS A 114 -23.44 -30.49 11.45
N HIS A 115 -22.81 -29.31 11.43
CA HIS A 115 -21.57 -29.07 10.68
C HIS A 115 -20.48 -30.07 11.10
N TYR A 116 -20.20 -30.19 12.39
CA TYR A 116 -19.19 -31.11 12.93
C TYR A 116 -19.46 -32.57 12.55
N HIS A 117 -20.70 -33.06 12.76
CA HIS A 117 -21.06 -34.46 12.46
C HIS A 117 -20.98 -34.78 10.97
N LEU A 118 -21.34 -33.83 10.10
CA LEU A 118 -21.17 -34.00 8.67
C LEU A 118 -19.68 -33.99 8.28
N ALA A 119 -18.91 -33.04 8.83
CA ALA A 119 -17.48 -32.87 8.59
C ALA A 119 -16.58 -34.00 9.12
N ALA A 120 -17.02 -34.75 10.13
CA ALA A 120 -16.25 -35.85 10.74
C ALA A 120 -16.03 -37.08 9.84
N ARG A 121 -16.40 -37.02 8.55
CA ARG A 121 -16.11 -38.05 7.55
C ARG A 121 -14.64 -37.93 7.09
N LEU A 122 -13.93 -39.05 6.97
CA LEU A 122 -12.45 -39.15 6.92
C LEU A 122 -11.73 -38.52 5.71
N GLU A 123 -12.43 -37.92 4.75
CA GLU A 123 -11.80 -37.26 3.59
C GLU A 123 -11.09 -35.95 4.01
N PHE A 124 -10.01 -35.57 3.32
CA PHE A 124 -9.16 -34.45 3.70
C PHE A 124 -9.94 -33.13 3.83
N GLU A 125 -10.77 -32.78 2.83
CA GLU A 125 -11.55 -31.54 2.83
C GLU A 125 -12.57 -31.51 3.97
N MET A 126 -13.15 -32.67 4.30
CA MET A 126 -14.13 -32.79 5.39
C MET A 126 -13.44 -32.66 6.76
N ARG A 127 -12.25 -33.28 6.92
CA ARG A 127 -11.40 -33.08 8.10
C ARG A 127 -10.90 -31.63 8.22
N ALA A 128 -10.71 -30.93 7.11
CA ALA A 128 -10.38 -29.51 7.13
C ALA A 128 -11.58 -28.66 7.61
N GLU A 129 -12.79 -28.90 7.08
CA GLU A 129 -14.02 -28.22 7.56
C GLU A 129 -14.32 -28.55 9.04
N LEU A 130 -13.90 -29.71 9.54
CA LEU A 130 -13.95 -30.02 10.97
C LEU A 130 -13.25 -28.93 11.80
N CYS A 131 -12.06 -28.49 11.40
CA CYS A 131 -11.35 -27.38 12.06
C CYS A 131 -12.22 -26.13 12.16
N ARG A 132 -12.92 -25.78 11.07
CA ARG A 132 -13.82 -24.63 11.04
C ARG A 132 -14.97 -24.81 12.03
N SER A 133 -15.61 -25.98 12.03
CA SER A 133 -16.74 -26.31 12.90
C SER A 133 -16.37 -26.29 14.39
N THR A 134 -15.24 -26.91 14.77
CA THR A 134 -14.79 -27.05 16.16
C THR A 134 -14.57 -25.68 16.81
N SER A 135 -13.94 -24.74 16.10
CA SER A 135 -13.74 -23.38 16.61
C SER A 135 -15.03 -22.58 16.78
N ASN A 136 -15.94 -22.74 15.83
CA ASN A 136 -17.23 -22.06 15.85
C ASN A 136 -18.12 -22.59 16.97
N LEU A 137 -18.06 -23.90 17.23
CA LEU A 137 -18.67 -24.48 18.42
C LEU A 137 -18.00 -23.97 19.70
N GLY A 138 -16.67 -23.90 19.73
CA GLY A 138 -15.91 -23.40 20.88
C GLY A 138 -16.25 -21.97 21.26
N ILE A 139 -16.43 -21.07 20.29
CA ILE A 139 -16.84 -19.68 20.58
C ILE A 139 -18.32 -19.58 20.98
N ALA A 140 -19.20 -20.42 20.43
CA ALA A 140 -20.60 -20.48 20.88
C ALA A 140 -20.71 -20.98 22.34
N LYS A 141 -19.88 -21.96 22.73
CA LYS A 141 -19.76 -22.43 24.12
C LYS A 141 -19.23 -21.34 25.05
N PHE A 142 -18.22 -20.58 24.60
CA PHE A 142 -17.76 -19.40 25.34
C PHE A 142 -18.87 -18.37 25.56
N GLN A 143 -19.72 -18.12 24.55
CA GLN A 143 -20.85 -17.20 24.69
C GLN A 143 -21.93 -17.73 25.66
N LEU A 144 -22.19 -19.05 25.68
CA LEU A 144 -23.05 -19.63 26.72
C LEU A 144 -22.46 -19.43 28.13
N PHE A 145 -21.15 -19.57 28.29
CA PHE A 145 -20.48 -19.25 29.54
C PHE A 145 -20.65 -17.77 29.92
N LEU A 146 -20.56 -16.84 28.97
CA LEU A 146 -20.80 -15.41 29.25
C LEU A 146 -22.25 -15.11 29.68
N GLN A 147 -23.22 -15.92 29.25
CA GLN A 147 -24.61 -15.80 29.70
C GLN A 147 -24.82 -16.34 31.13
N ASP A 148 -24.02 -17.31 31.56
CA ASP A 148 -24.06 -17.91 32.89
C ASP A 148 -22.66 -18.37 33.32
N VAL A 149 -21.94 -17.48 33.97
CA VAL A 149 -20.54 -17.67 34.39
C VAL A 149 -20.35 -18.78 35.42
N THR A 150 -21.44 -19.32 36.00
CA THR A 150 -21.38 -20.45 36.92
C THR A 150 -21.16 -21.78 36.20
N LYS A 151 -21.49 -21.85 34.90
CA LYS A 151 -21.36 -23.06 34.08
C LYS A 151 -19.96 -23.17 33.47
N THR A 152 -18.95 -23.34 34.33
CA THR A 152 -17.54 -23.43 33.93
C THR A 152 -17.24 -24.54 32.93
N VAL A 153 -18.07 -25.59 32.87
CA VAL A 153 -17.99 -26.65 31.86
C VAL A 153 -17.98 -26.11 30.43
N TYR A 154 -18.73 -25.03 30.15
CA TYR A 154 -18.75 -24.44 28.81
C TYR A 154 -17.47 -23.66 28.49
N LEU A 155 -16.79 -23.12 29.51
CA LEU A 155 -15.49 -22.48 29.35
C LEU A 155 -14.40 -23.53 29.06
N ASP A 156 -14.43 -24.65 29.78
CA ASP A 156 -13.50 -25.77 29.55
C ASP A 156 -13.72 -26.41 28.17
N ASP A 157 -14.98 -26.63 27.78
CA ASP A 157 -15.35 -27.07 26.42
C ASP A 157 -14.77 -26.11 25.37
N SER A 158 -14.93 -24.80 25.57
CA SER A 158 -14.41 -23.79 24.65
C SER A 158 -12.89 -23.89 24.48
N ILE A 159 -12.14 -23.98 25.59
CA ILE A 159 -10.68 -24.10 25.56
C ILE A 159 -10.26 -25.37 24.82
N ASN A 160 -10.90 -26.50 25.11
CA ASN A 160 -10.57 -27.79 24.50
C ASN A 160 -10.84 -27.78 22.98
N LEU A 161 -11.98 -27.23 22.57
CA LEU A 161 -12.35 -27.12 21.15
C LEU A 161 -11.39 -26.19 20.37
N GLN A 162 -10.95 -25.07 20.95
CA GLN A 162 -9.96 -24.22 20.27
C GLN A 162 -8.58 -24.88 20.18
N LYS A 163 -8.14 -25.61 21.21
CA LYS A 163 -6.90 -26.40 21.17
C LYS A 163 -6.97 -27.49 20.11
N GLU A 164 -8.09 -28.19 20.01
CA GLU A 164 -8.31 -29.23 19.02
C GLU A 164 -8.18 -28.65 17.60
N ARG A 165 -8.81 -27.51 17.31
CA ARG A 165 -8.65 -26.82 16.02
C ARG A 165 -7.19 -26.52 15.70
N ILE A 166 -6.45 -25.93 16.64
CA ILE A 166 -5.04 -25.57 16.43
C ILE A 166 -4.24 -26.83 16.07
N ARG A 167 -4.36 -27.88 16.88
CA ARG A 167 -3.70 -29.17 16.65
C ARG A 167 -4.07 -29.78 15.30
N THR A 168 -5.36 -29.87 14.97
CA THR A 168 -5.81 -30.47 13.70
C THR A 168 -5.34 -29.66 12.49
N SER A 169 -5.30 -28.33 12.59
CA SER A 169 -4.77 -27.50 11.51
C SER A 169 -3.26 -27.72 11.29
N GLU A 170 -2.48 -27.91 12.35
CA GLU A 170 -1.04 -28.22 12.27
C GLU A 170 -0.79 -29.61 11.68
N GLU A 171 -1.58 -30.61 12.09
CA GLU A 171 -1.53 -31.96 11.51
C GLU A 171 -1.83 -31.94 10.00
N LEU A 172 -2.86 -31.21 9.57
CA LEU A 172 -3.24 -31.09 8.16
C LEU A 172 -2.20 -30.31 7.34
N LEU A 173 -1.61 -29.25 7.91
CA LEU A 173 -0.49 -28.52 7.28
C LEU A 173 0.73 -29.44 7.06
N LYS A 174 1.04 -30.29 8.04
CA LYS A 174 2.10 -31.30 7.92
C LYS A 174 1.77 -32.34 6.85
N ASP A 175 0.53 -32.82 6.80
CA ASP A 175 0.08 -33.76 5.76
C ASP A 175 0.18 -33.15 4.36
N LEU A 176 -0.18 -31.87 4.17
CA LEU A 176 0.00 -31.14 2.91
C LEU A 176 1.48 -31.04 2.50
N GLY A 177 2.36 -30.67 3.44
CA GLY A 177 3.79 -30.47 3.19
C GLY A 177 4.57 -31.77 2.93
N THR A 178 4.03 -32.92 3.33
CA THR A 178 4.72 -34.22 3.21
C THR A 178 4.02 -35.15 2.23
N LYS A 179 2.81 -35.62 2.55
CA LYS A 179 2.08 -36.65 1.77
C LYS A 179 1.67 -36.13 0.39
N PHE A 180 1.05 -34.95 0.34
CA PHE A 180 0.51 -34.44 -0.92
C PHE A 180 1.58 -33.76 -1.78
N ALA A 181 2.49 -32.98 -1.19
CA ALA A 181 3.58 -32.32 -1.94
C ALA A 181 4.56 -33.30 -2.62
N SER A 182 4.80 -34.47 -2.00
CA SER A 182 5.63 -35.53 -2.62
C SER A 182 4.86 -36.29 -3.71
N ALA A 183 3.57 -36.57 -3.51
CA ALA A 183 2.72 -37.22 -4.50
C ALA A 183 2.53 -36.37 -5.77
N THR A 184 2.37 -35.04 -5.64
CA THR A 184 2.22 -34.14 -6.80
C THR A 184 3.47 -33.99 -7.66
N LYS A 185 4.66 -34.36 -7.16
CA LYS A 185 5.91 -34.35 -7.95
C LYS A 185 6.10 -35.62 -8.79
N ASN A 186 5.46 -36.73 -8.40
CA ASN A 186 5.75 -38.06 -8.94
C ASN A 186 4.56 -38.75 -9.63
N ASP A 187 3.35 -38.22 -9.51
CA ASP A 187 2.14 -38.91 -9.97
C ASP A 187 1.21 -38.00 -10.81
N ALA A 188 1.21 -38.22 -12.12
CA ALA A 188 0.31 -37.53 -13.06
C ALA A 188 -1.18 -37.79 -12.74
N ALA A 189 -1.51 -38.93 -12.12
CA ALA A 189 -2.89 -39.27 -11.76
C ALA A 189 -3.45 -38.36 -10.64
N MET A 190 -2.58 -37.78 -9.79
CA MET A 190 -3.00 -36.82 -8.75
C MET A 190 -3.44 -35.47 -9.35
N ALA A 191 -2.80 -35.04 -10.44
CA ALA A 191 -3.21 -33.85 -11.18
C ALA A 191 -4.58 -34.05 -11.87
N ASP A 192 -4.86 -35.25 -12.37
CA ASP A 192 -6.13 -35.61 -13.02
C ASP A 192 -7.33 -35.61 -12.04
N VAL A 193 -7.09 -35.85 -10.75
CA VAL A 193 -8.12 -35.71 -9.69
C VAL A 193 -8.16 -34.30 -9.07
N GLY A 194 -7.41 -33.34 -9.63
CA GLY A 194 -7.46 -31.92 -9.25
C GLY A 194 -6.54 -31.51 -8.10
N ILE A 195 -5.67 -32.40 -7.61
CA ILE A 195 -4.67 -32.10 -6.58
C ILE A 195 -3.39 -31.61 -7.29
N ASN A 196 -3.19 -30.29 -7.27
CA ASN A 196 -2.05 -29.61 -7.91
C ASN A 196 -1.47 -28.52 -7.00
N ASN A 197 -0.41 -27.82 -7.46
CA ASN A 197 0.23 -26.76 -6.68
C ASN A 197 -0.73 -25.62 -6.26
N ALA A 198 -1.73 -25.29 -7.07
CA ALA A 198 -2.73 -24.28 -6.73
C ALA A 198 -3.66 -24.78 -5.61
N TRP A 199 -4.10 -26.03 -5.66
CA TRP A 199 -4.88 -26.67 -4.59
C TRP A 199 -4.08 -26.74 -3.27
N LEU A 200 -2.79 -27.13 -3.35
CA LEU A 200 -1.89 -27.15 -2.19
C LEU A 200 -1.72 -25.77 -1.57
N SER A 201 -1.51 -24.75 -2.39
CA SER A 201 -1.39 -23.36 -1.90
C SER A 201 -2.68 -22.91 -1.23
N LEU A 202 -3.83 -23.11 -1.88
CA LEU A 202 -5.14 -22.71 -1.36
C LEU A 202 -5.41 -23.32 0.03
N TRP A 203 -5.15 -24.62 0.21
CA TRP A 203 -5.39 -25.27 1.49
C TRP A 203 -4.35 -24.92 2.55
N ARG A 204 -3.09 -24.72 2.16
CA ARG A 204 -2.06 -24.21 3.08
C ARG A 204 -2.46 -22.85 3.64
N ASP A 205 -2.95 -21.95 2.78
CA ASP A 205 -3.38 -20.61 3.17
C ASP A 205 -4.61 -20.67 4.08
N ARG A 206 -5.64 -21.46 3.72
CA ARG A 206 -6.84 -21.64 4.53
C ARG A 206 -6.55 -22.23 5.91
N LEU A 207 -5.71 -23.26 5.98
CA LEU A 207 -5.36 -23.90 7.25
C LEU A 207 -4.51 -22.97 8.13
N SER A 208 -3.58 -22.21 7.54
CA SER A 208 -2.79 -21.20 8.26
C SER A 208 -3.68 -20.10 8.84
N MET A 209 -4.63 -19.60 8.04
CA MET A 209 -5.67 -18.66 8.50
C MET A 209 -6.50 -19.25 9.64
N TRP A 210 -6.93 -20.51 9.50
CA TRP A 210 -7.73 -21.14 10.53
C TRP A 210 -6.94 -21.33 11.82
N ARG A 211 -5.69 -21.76 11.75
CA ARG A 211 -4.77 -21.87 12.90
C ARG A 211 -4.68 -20.54 13.65
N ALA A 212 -4.40 -19.44 12.95
CA ALA A 212 -4.29 -18.11 13.54
C ALA A 212 -5.61 -17.65 14.19
N ILE A 213 -6.77 -17.89 13.56
CA ILE A 213 -8.09 -17.61 14.16
C ILE A 213 -8.30 -18.44 15.44
N GLY A 214 -7.83 -19.69 15.49
CA GLY A 214 -7.90 -20.53 16.68
C GLY A 214 -7.09 -19.95 17.84
N MET A 215 -5.85 -19.56 17.56
CA MET A 215 -4.96 -18.89 18.52
C MET A 215 -5.54 -17.55 19.00
N SER A 216 -6.17 -16.79 18.11
CA SER A 216 -6.83 -15.52 18.47
C SER A 216 -8.07 -15.75 19.35
N ARG A 217 -8.88 -16.78 19.09
CA ARG A 217 -10.12 -17.04 19.85
C ARG A 217 -9.87 -17.66 21.23
N ILE A 218 -8.86 -18.51 21.39
CA ILE A 218 -8.58 -19.16 22.68
C ILE A 218 -8.19 -18.15 23.76
N VAL A 219 -7.63 -16.99 23.36
CA VAL A 219 -7.32 -15.87 24.24
C VAL A 219 -8.53 -15.44 25.07
N LEU A 220 -9.71 -15.33 24.45
CA LEU A 220 -10.94 -14.93 25.14
C LEU A 220 -11.26 -15.88 26.31
N SER A 221 -11.15 -17.18 26.06
CA SER A 221 -11.40 -18.21 27.06
C SER A 221 -10.32 -18.24 28.14
N TYR A 222 -9.04 -18.00 27.81
CA TYR A 222 -7.97 -17.93 28.81
C TYR A 222 -8.09 -16.72 29.73
N VAL A 223 -8.44 -15.55 29.20
CA VAL A 223 -8.71 -14.36 30.01
C VAL A 223 -9.88 -14.62 30.95
N ALA A 224 -10.98 -15.18 30.46
CA ALA A 224 -12.13 -15.54 31.31
C ALA A 224 -11.77 -16.59 32.38
N ALA A 225 -10.85 -17.50 32.08
CA ALA A 225 -10.30 -18.47 33.03
C ALA A 225 -9.26 -17.87 34.00
N LYS A 226 -9.01 -16.55 33.95
CA LYS A 226 -7.99 -15.83 34.73
C LYS A 226 -6.56 -16.35 34.50
N LYS A 227 -6.26 -16.77 33.27
CA LYS A 227 -4.94 -17.26 32.83
C LYS A 227 -4.30 -16.23 31.89
N SER A 228 -4.08 -15.01 32.38
CA SER A 228 -3.64 -13.86 31.59
C SER A 228 -2.29 -14.10 30.89
N ASP A 229 -1.29 -14.69 31.57
CA ASP A 229 0.01 -14.98 30.97
C ASP A 229 -0.08 -15.91 29.75
N ILE A 230 -0.90 -16.97 29.86
CA ILE A 230 -1.14 -17.92 28.78
C ILE A 230 -1.91 -17.24 27.63
N ALA A 231 -2.84 -16.34 27.98
CA ALA A 231 -3.57 -15.54 27.00
C ALA A 231 -2.63 -14.61 26.21
N VAL A 232 -1.69 -13.95 26.89
CA VAL A 232 -0.69 -13.06 26.27
C VAL A 232 0.19 -13.85 25.30
N SER A 233 0.67 -15.03 25.70
CA SER A 233 1.45 -15.91 24.81
C SER A 233 0.66 -16.32 23.57
N ALA A 234 -0.59 -16.78 23.74
CA ALA A 234 -1.44 -17.20 22.62
C ALA A 234 -1.77 -16.03 21.67
N GLY A 235 -2.02 -14.83 22.22
CA GLY A 235 -2.24 -13.63 21.43
C GLY A 235 -1.01 -13.21 20.63
N LEU A 236 0.18 -13.25 21.25
CA LEU A 236 1.44 -12.96 20.58
C LEU A 236 1.72 -13.94 19.44
N ASP A 237 1.46 -15.24 19.65
CA ASP A 237 1.64 -16.26 18.61
C ASP A 237 0.69 -16.06 17.43
N ALA A 238 -0.57 -15.65 17.69
CA ALA A 238 -1.53 -15.30 16.64
C ALA A 238 -1.03 -14.10 15.81
N VAL A 239 -0.49 -13.08 16.46
CA VAL A 239 0.08 -11.90 15.79
C VAL A 239 1.33 -12.26 14.97
N LYS A 240 2.27 -13.03 15.54
CA LYS A 240 3.47 -13.50 14.83
C LYS A 240 3.10 -14.32 13.59
N THR A 241 2.17 -15.26 13.74
CA THR A 241 1.71 -16.12 12.64
C THR A 241 1.06 -15.32 11.52
N SER A 242 0.19 -14.35 11.87
CA SER A 242 -0.51 -13.53 10.87
C SER A 242 0.32 -12.39 10.29
N SER A 243 1.44 -12.03 10.93
CA SER A 243 2.33 -10.94 10.49
C SER A 243 3.65 -11.44 9.90
N ALA A 244 3.82 -12.75 9.74
CA ALA A 244 5.04 -13.32 9.14
C ALA A 244 5.19 -12.85 7.68
N PRO A 245 6.42 -12.67 7.16
CA PRO A 245 6.65 -12.21 5.78
C PRO A 245 5.99 -13.08 4.72
N ASP A 246 5.87 -14.38 4.97
CA ASP A 246 5.23 -15.39 4.12
C ASP A 246 3.71 -15.52 4.35
N ALA A 247 3.13 -14.77 5.29
CA ALA A 247 1.69 -14.78 5.59
C ALA A 247 0.87 -13.96 4.58
N THR A 248 1.05 -14.22 3.28
CA THR A 248 0.28 -13.60 2.19
C THR A 248 -1.22 -13.95 2.27
N TRP A 249 -1.56 -15.04 2.95
CA TRP A 249 -2.93 -15.45 3.26
C TRP A 249 -3.64 -14.54 4.29
N ALA A 250 -2.89 -13.78 5.09
CA ALA A 250 -3.43 -12.97 6.17
C ALA A 250 -3.81 -11.57 5.67
N ASP A 251 -5.10 -11.42 5.31
CA ASP A 251 -5.64 -10.11 4.95
C ASP A 251 -5.62 -9.12 6.15
N PRO A 252 -5.72 -7.80 5.90
CA PRO A 252 -5.68 -6.79 6.96
C PRO A 252 -6.72 -7.01 8.08
N THR A 253 -7.87 -7.61 7.77
CA THR A 253 -8.92 -7.88 8.77
C THR A 253 -8.51 -9.02 9.70
N VAL A 254 -7.90 -10.09 9.17
CA VAL A 254 -7.38 -11.19 10.00
C VAL A 254 -6.28 -10.67 10.93
N LYS A 255 -5.35 -9.87 10.40
CA LYS A 255 -4.28 -9.23 11.20
C LYS A 255 -4.87 -8.36 12.31
N ALA A 256 -5.86 -7.52 12.00
CA ALA A 256 -6.56 -6.68 12.96
C ALA A 256 -7.23 -7.50 14.08
N LEU A 257 -7.89 -8.61 13.75
CA LEU A 257 -8.53 -9.47 14.76
C LEU A 257 -7.51 -10.23 15.63
N CYS A 258 -6.37 -10.64 15.08
CA CYS A 258 -5.27 -11.18 15.88
C CYS A 258 -4.70 -10.12 16.85
N ARG A 259 -4.52 -8.89 16.38
CA ARG A 259 -4.09 -7.73 17.19
C ARG A 259 -5.11 -7.39 18.27
N PHE A 260 -6.41 -7.45 17.96
CA PHE A 260 -7.48 -7.30 18.96
C PHE A 260 -7.31 -8.32 20.09
N SER A 261 -7.20 -9.61 19.76
CA SER A 261 -7.03 -10.65 20.79
C SER A 261 -5.78 -10.41 21.63
N TYR A 262 -4.65 -10.07 20.99
CA TYR A 262 -3.43 -9.79 21.74
C TYR A 262 -3.57 -8.57 22.66
N GLY A 263 -4.15 -7.48 22.16
CA GLY A 263 -4.47 -6.29 22.98
C GLY A 263 -5.40 -6.62 24.15
N TYR A 264 -6.41 -7.46 23.92
CA TYR A 264 -7.32 -7.91 24.96
C TYR A 264 -6.61 -8.73 26.05
N ALA A 265 -5.67 -9.62 25.66
CA ALA A 265 -4.85 -10.36 26.62
C ALA A 265 -3.92 -9.44 27.43
N LEU A 266 -3.26 -8.49 26.76
CA LEU A 266 -2.39 -7.50 27.40
C LEU A 266 -3.16 -6.63 28.39
N GLN A 267 -4.35 -6.16 28.01
CA GLN A 267 -5.21 -5.37 28.89
C GLN A 267 -5.65 -6.18 30.12
N ALA A 268 -5.98 -7.46 29.96
CA ALA A 268 -6.31 -8.35 31.06
C ALA A 268 -5.10 -8.72 31.94
N ASN A 269 -3.88 -8.46 31.46
CA ASN A 269 -2.62 -8.62 32.18
C ASN A 269 -2.06 -7.28 32.71
N ASP A 270 -2.91 -6.25 32.81
CA ASP A 270 -2.56 -4.90 33.26
C ASP A 270 -1.50 -4.16 32.40
N GLN A 271 -1.24 -4.62 31.17
CA GLN A 271 -0.33 -3.99 30.19
C GLN A 271 -1.09 -3.04 29.26
N ILE A 272 -1.69 -2.00 29.87
CA ILE A 272 -2.62 -1.07 29.19
C ILE A 272 -1.97 -0.29 28.03
N PRO A 273 -0.75 0.27 28.15
CA PRO A 273 -0.11 0.99 27.06
C PRO A 273 0.13 0.11 25.82
N GLU A 274 0.60 -1.12 26.03
CA GLU A 274 0.87 -2.09 24.97
C GLU A 274 -0.43 -2.56 24.32
N ALA A 275 -1.49 -2.75 25.11
CA ALA A 275 -2.81 -3.07 24.59
C ALA A 275 -3.33 -1.97 23.64
N LYS A 276 -3.19 -0.69 24.02
CA LYS A 276 -3.57 0.45 23.18
C LYS A 276 -2.82 0.46 21.85
N ILE A 277 -1.53 0.12 21.84
CA ILE A 277 -0.75 0.00 20.60
C ILE A 277 -1.36 -1.07 19.68
N GLN A 278 -1.75 -2.23 20.24
CA GLN A 278 -2.39 -3.27 19.43
C GLN A 278 -3.76 -2.83 18.90
N PHE A 279 -4.53 -2.08 19.69
CA PHE A 279 -5.85 -1.58 19.30
C PHE A 279 -5.83 -0.46 18.27
N SER A 280 -4.77 0.34 18.23
CA SER A 280 -4.57 1.41 17.25
C SER A 280 -3.74 0.99 16.02
N TYR A 281 -3.34 -0.28 15.92
CA TYR A 281 -2.62 -0.80 14.75
C TYR A 281 -3.50 -0.69 13.49
N PRO A 282 -3.00 -0.22 12.33
CA PRO A 282 -1.62 0.17 12.04
C PRO A 282 -1.45 1.70 12.00
N ALA A 283 -0.62 2.23 12.91
CA ALA A 283 -0.09 3.57 12.73
C ALA A 283 0.91 3.55 11.56
N GLY A 284 0.57 4.22 10.45
CA GLY A 284 1.53 4.58 9.39
C GLY A 284 1.65 3.73 8.11
N ALA A 285 1.11 2.51 8.01
CA ALA A 285 1.34 1.63 6.83
C ALA A 285 0.24 1.70 5.73
N THR A 286 0.56 1.27 4.49
CA THR A 286 -0.29 1.36 3.28
C THR A 286 -1.41 0.30 3.15
N ALA A 287 -1.54 -0.61 4.11
CA ALA A 287 -2.68 -1.54 4.23
C ALA A 287 -3.27 -1.44 5.64
N LYS A 288 -4.23 -0.53 5.83
CA LYS A 288 -4.74 -0.16 7.15
C LYS A 288 -5.99 -0.96 7.47
N CYS A 289 -6.04 -1.67 8.60
CA CYS A 289 -7.31 -2.13 9.16
C CYS A 289 -7.12 -2.21 10.67
N THR A 290 -7.82 -1.37 11.42
CA THR A 290 -7.76 -1.40 12.88
C THR A 290 -8.71 -2.44 13.45
N PRO A 291 -8.46 -2.95 14.68
CA PRO A 291 -9.43 -3.72 15.45
C PRO A 291 -10.85 -3.11 15.43
N ALA A 292 -10.97 -1.79 15.59
CA ALA A 292 -12.27 -1.12 15.54
C ALA A 292 -12.94 -1.26 14.16
N ILE A 293 -12.19 -1.06 13.07
CA ILE A 293 -12.68 -1.25 11.69
C ILE A 293 -13.09 -2.71 11.47
N ALA A 294 -12.24 -3.66 11.84
CA ALA A 294 -12.48 -5.09 11.64
C ALA A 294 -13.75 -5.58 12.34
N LEU A 295 -14.01 -5.10 13.56
CA LEU A 295 -15.22 -5.41 14.31
C LEU A 295 -16.48 -4.78 13.66
N CYS A 296 -16.35 -3.60 13.05
CA CYS A 296 -17.46 -2.93 12.36
C CYS A 296 -17.77 -3.54 10.97
N LYS A 297 -16.77 -4.16 10.30
CA LYS A 297 -16.97 -4.88 9.02
C LYS A 297 -17.99 -6.03 9.13
N GLU A 298 -18.21 -6.57 10.32
CA GLU A 298 -19.24 -7.57 10.61
C GLU A 298 -20.01 -7.21 11.89
N SER A 299 -20.66 -6.04 11.90
CA SER A 299 -21.36 -5.53 13.09
C SER A 299 -22.38 -6.53 13.66
N SER A 300 -22.29 -6.79 14.96
CA SER A 300 -23.15 -7.72 15.71
C SER A 300 -23.13 -7.38 17.19
N ASP A 301 -24.04 -7.94 17.98
CA ASP A 301 -24.06 -7.71 19.44
C ASP A 301 -22.74 -8.19 20.11
N GLU A 302 -22.18 -9.31 19.65
CA GLU A 302 -20.86 -9.81 20.06
C GLU A 302 -19.76 -8.78 19.77
N ASN A 303 -19.64 -8.37 18.51
CA ASN A 303 -18.59 -7.44 18.09
C ASN A 303 -18.74 -6.07 18.74
N ARG A 304 -19.97 -5.64 19.06
CA ARG A 304 -20.20 -4.39 19.80
C ARG A 304 -19.64 -4.45 21.22
N GLY A 305 -19.73 -5.61 21.88
CA GLY A 305 -19.10 -5.85 23.18
C GLY A 305 -17.58 -5.69 23.11
N TYR A 306 -16.93 -6.32 22.14
CA TYR A 306 -15.50 -6.19 21.90
C TYR A 306 -15.09 -4.77 21.49
N LEU A 307 -15.89 -4.11 20.65
CA LEU A 307 -15.64 -2.75 20.19
C LEU A 307 -15.71 -1.75 21.34
N LYS A 308 -16.62 -1.95 22.29
CA LYS A 308 -16.67 -1.14 23.51
C LYS A 308 -15.34 -1.19 24.27
N MET A 309 -14.69 -2.35 24.34
CA MET A 309 -13.39 -2.47 24.99
C MET A 309 -12.28 -1.73 24.25
N VAL A 310 -12.27 -1.83 22.92
CA VAL A 310 -11.34 -1.08 22.07
C VAL A 310 -11.54 0.43 22.28
N ILE A 311 -12.79 0.90 22.35
CA ILE A 311 -13.12 2.30 22.63
C ILE A 311 -12.65 2.71 24.04
N ASP A 312 -12.97 1.92 25.06
CA ASP A 312 -12.65 2.22 26.45
C ASP A 312 -11.12 2.25 26.70
N SER A 313 -10.31 1.60 25.85
CA SER A 313 -8.84 1.68 25.85
C SER A 313 -8.27 3.00 25.31
N GLY A 314 -9.10 3.84 24.68
CA GLY A 314 -8.68 5.07 24.02
C GLY A 314 -7.97 4.84 22.67
N ALA A 315 -8.31 3.75 21.97
CA ALA A 315 -7.81 3.46 20.62
C ALA A 315 -8.26 4.51 19.60
N ASP A 316 -7.47 4.75 18.56
CA ASP A 316 -7.81 5.73 17.52
C ASP A 316 -8.97 5.23 16.64
N LEU A 317 -10.11 5.93 16.69
CA LEU A 317 -11.31 5.61 15.92
C LEU A 317 -11.38 6.37 14.59
N ALA A 318 -10.52 7.37 14.38
CA ALA A 318 -10.47 8.17 13.16
C ALA A 318 -9.60 7.53 12.07
N ALA A 319 -8.87 6.46 12.39
CA ALA A 319 -8.08 5.72 11.43
C ALA A 319 -8.94 5.16 10.28
N TYR A 320 -8.50 5.41 9.05
CA TYR A 320 -9.10 4.87 7.83
C TYR A 320 -8.37 3.61 7.38
N ASP A 321 -9.11 2.71 6.74
CA ASP A 321 -8.60 1.45 6.21
C ASP A 321 -8.01 1.59 4.79
N GLU A 322 -7.59 0.49 4.18
CA GLU A 322 -6.99 0.49 2.84
C GLU A 322 -7.92 1.02 1.73
N VAL A 323 -9.23 1.05 1.96
CA VAL A 323 -10.22 1.61 1.02
C VAL A 323 -10.74 2.98 1.46
N GLY A 324 -10.15 3.56 2.51
CA GLY A 324 -10.50 4.89 2.98
C GLY A 324 -11.72 4.96 3.89
N TYR A 325 -12.10 3.85 4.53
CA TYR A 325 -13.24 3.80 5.46
C TYR A 325 -12.76 3.58 6.89
N ASN A 326 -13.35 4.31 7.83
CA ASN A 326 -13.11 4.14 9.26
C ASN A 326 -14.20 3.25 9.89
N ALA A 327 -14.13 3.03 11.21
CA ALA A 327 -15.10 2.21 11.93
C ALA A 327 -16.54 2.76 11.82
N LEU A 328 -16.71 4.09 11.86
CA LEU A 328 -18.02 4.75 11.77
C LEU A 328 -18.66 4.54 10.40
N ASP A 329 -17.87 4.59 9.33
CA ASP A 329 -18.33 4.29 7.97
C ASP A 329 -18.96 2.91 7.87
N TYR A 330 -18.25 1.88 8.33
CA TYR A 330 -18.75 0.51 8.29
C TYR A 330 -20.03 0.32 9.11
N ALA A 331 -20.13 0.95 10.29
CA ALA A 331 -21.35 0.91 11.10
C ALA A 331 -22.54 1.57 10.38
N ILE A 332 -22.32 2.70 9.70
CA ILE A 332 -23.32 3.41 8.92
C ILE A 332 -23.76 2.61 7.67
N PHE A 333 -22.82 1.95 7.01
CA PHE A 333 -23.09 1.07 5.87
C PHE A 333 -23.95 -0.14 6.26
N ALA A 334 -23.70 -0.71 7.44
CA ALA A 334 -24.47 -1.81 8.00
C ALA A 334 -25.84 -1.38 8.57
N ASN A 335 -26.15 -0.08 8.60
CA ASN A 335 -27.32 0.48 9.28
C ASN A 335 -27.41 0.09 10.77
N ASP A 336 -26.27 -0.14 11.45
CA ASP A 336 -26.26 -0.50 12.87
C ASP A 336 -26.30 0.75 13.75
N ILE A 337 -27.52 1.24 14.01
CA ILE A 337 -27.77 2.47 14.79
C ILE A 337 -27.11 2.41 16.17
N LYS A 338 -27.07 1.22 16.81
CA LYS A 338 -26.47 1.06 18.14
C LYS A 338 -24.95 1.27 18.08
N THR A 339 -24.29 0.64 17.11
CA THR A 339 -22.84 0.80 16.91
C THR A 339 -22.49 2.22 16.45
N VAL A 340 -23.30 2.83 15.58
CA VAL A 340 -23.15 4.24 15.17
C VAL A 340 -23.23 5.16 16.39
N THR A 341 -24.22 4.99 17.26
CA THR A 341 -24.37 5.80 18.47
C THR A 341 -23.17 5.66 19.41
N MET A 342 -22.67 4.44 19.57
CA MET A 342 -21.50 4.16 20.40
C MET A 342 -20.23 4.85 19.86
N LEU A 343 -19.96 4.71 18.56
CA LEU A 343 -18.81 5.35 17.91
C LEU A 343 -18.94 6.87 17.89
N LYS A 344 -20.15 7.39 17.68
CA LYS A 344 -20.45 8.82 17.76
C LYS A 344 -20.07 9.40 19.12
N ASN A 345 -20.52 8.78 20.21
CA ASN A 345 -20.20 9.23 21.56
C ASN A 345 -18.70 9.14 21.84
N ALA A 346 -18.04 8.07 21.40
CA ALA A 346 -16.60 7.89 21.56
C ALA A 346 -15.78 8.94 20.80
N LEU A 347 -16.15 9.25 19.55
CA LEU A 347 -15.51 10.31 18.75
C LEU A 347 -15.73 11.69 19.37
N ALA A 348 -16.91 11.97 19.92
CA ALA A 348 -17.15 13.22 20.64
C ALA A 348 -16.23 13.36 21.86
N CYS A 349 -15.96 12.27 22.59
CA CYS A 349 -15.00 12.27 23.70
C CYS A 349 -13.54 12.46 23.23
N GLN A 350 -13.15 11.89 22.08
CA GLN A 350 -11.77 11.98 21.57
C GLN A 350 -11.45 13.32 20.92
N PHE A 351 -12.42 13.93 20.22
CA PHE A 351 -12.17 15.03 19.29
C PHE A 351 -13.10 16.24 19.47
N GLY A 352 -14.09 16.16 20.37
CA GLY A 352 -15.13 17.17 20.55
C GLY A 352 -16.37 16.95 19.67
N VAL A 353 -17.47 17.61 20.04
CA VAL A 353 -18.79 17.45 19.40
C VAL A 353 -18.79 17.94 17.96
N ASP A 354 -18.08 19.03 17.67
CA ASP A 354 -18.06 19.63 16.32
C ASP A 354 -17.38 18.71 15.32
N LYS A 355 -16.16 18.24 15.61
CA LYS A 355 -15.43 17.29 14.76
C LYS A 355 -16.15 15.94 14.64
N GLN A 356 -16.85 15.51 15.69
CA GLN A 356 -17.73 14.35 15.61
C GLN A 356 -18.87 14.57 14.60
N ALA A 357 -19.53 15.73 14.63
CA ALA A 357 -20.64 16.04 13.74
C ALA A 357 -20.18 16.09 12.28
N GLU A 358 -18.99 16.63 12.02
CA GLU A 358 -18.34 16.61 10.71
C GLU A 358 -18.08 15.18 10.22
N GLU A 359 -17.48 14.32 11.03
CA GLU A 359 -17.19 12.93 10.65
C GLU A 359 -18.46 12.12 10.38
N LEU A 360 -19.53 12.38 11.15
CA LEU A 360 -20.84 11.76 10.91
C LEU A 360 -21.43 12.21 9.57
N LYS A 361 -21.45 13.52 9.30
CA LYS A 361 -21.93 14.08 8.03
C LYS A 361 -21.14 13.51 6.86
N ALA A 362 -19.82 13.43 6.97
CA ALA A 362 -18.95 12.87 5.95
C ALA A 362 -19.26 11.38 5.71
N ALA A 363 -19.34 10.56 6.77
CA ALA A 363 -19.61 9.13 6.66
C ALA A 363 -20.99 8.83 6.01
N GLU A 364 -22.00 9.64 6.29
CA GLU A 364 -23.31 9.56 5.62
C GLU A 364 -23.22 9.89 4.13
N ILE A 365 -22.46 10.92 3.75
CA ILE A 365 -22.20 11.25 2.34
C ILE A 365 -21.49 10.07 1.66
N ARG A 366 -20.47 9.48 2.30
CA ARG A 366 -19.74 8.30 1.78
C ARG A 366 -20.67 7.11 1.54
N LYS A 367 -21.63 6.87 2.43
CA LYS A 367 -22.64 5.80 2.24
C LYS A 367 -23.43 6.00 0.96
N HIS A 368 -23.88 7.21 0.70
CA HIS A 368 -24.66 7.50 -0.50
C HIS A 368 -23.81 7.45 -1.76
N PHE A 369 -22.57 7.94 -1.73
CA PHE A 369 -21.63 7.76 -2.83
C PHE A 369 -21.39 6.29 -3.16
N ARG A 370 -21.15 5.47 -2.13
CA ARG A 370 -20.97 4.03 -2.29
C ARG A 370 -22.20 3.40 -2.96
N ASP A 371 -23.41 3.71 -2.50
CA ASP A 371 -24.65 3.22 -3.13
C ASP A 371 -24.75 3.69 -4.60
N ILE A 372 -24.65 5.00 -4.86
CA ILE A 372 -24.79 5.56 -6.21
C ILE A 372 -23.76 4.97 -7.17
N PHE A 373 -22.47 5.02 -6.83
CA PHE A 373 -21.43 4.55 -7.73
C PHE A 373 -21.36 3.02 -7.83
N HIS A 374 -21.29 2.30 -6.71
CA HIS A 374 -21.11 0.85 -6.74
C HIS A 374 -22.39 0.09 -7.08
N SER A 375 -23.52 0.49 -6.50
CA SER A 375 -24.77 -0.27 -6.63
C SER A 375 -25.61 0.18 -7.82
N GLN A 376 -25.52 1.45 -8.25
CA GLN A 376 -26.37 1.98 -9.31
C GLN A 376 -25.62 2.24 -10.64
N PHE A 377 -24.49 2.97 -10.61
CA PHE A 377 -23.78 3.39 -11.83
C PHE A 377 -22.89 2.30 -12.42
N ARG A 378 -22.10 1.61 -11.60
CA ARG A 378 -21.16 0.57 -12.05
C ARG A 378 -21.81 -0.52 -12.91
N PRO A 379 -23.02 -1.04 -12.59
CA PRO A 379 -23.72 -1.97 -13.47
C PRO A 379 -24.01 -1.39 -14.86
N ILE A 380 -24.43 -0.13 -14.94
CA ILE A 380 -24.75 0.56 -16.20
C ILE A 380 -23.48 0.72 -17.04
N LEU A 381 -22.37 1.15 -16.43
CA LEU A 381 -21.07 1.30 -17.09
C LEU A 381 -20.51 -0.05 -17.58
N ARG A 382 -20.63 -1.12 -16.78
CA ARG A 382 -20.14 -2.46 -17.12
C ARG A 382 -20.88 -3.12 -18.28
N GLU A 383 -22.16 -2.79 -18.49
CA GLU A 383 -22.93 -3.31 -19.62
C GLU A 383 -22.40 -2.82 -20.97
N GLY A 384 -21.65 -1.71 -21.00
CA GLY A 384 -20.98 -1.22 -22.20
C GLY A 384 -21.94 -0.77 -23.30
N ARG A 385 -23.19 -0.44 -22.96
CA ARG A 385 -24.19 0.05 -23.92
C ARG A 385 -23.87 1.47 -24.38
N THR A 386 -24.20 1.78 -25.62
CA THR A 386 -24.02 3.12 -26.21
C THR A 386 -24.87 4.20 -25.53
N ASP A 387 -25.99 3.83 -24.90
CA ASP A 387 -26.86 4.74 -24.15
C ASP A 387 -26.55 4.78 -22.64
N CYS A 388 -25.38 4.29 -22.22
CA CYS A 388 -25.03 4.20 -20.79
C CYS A 388 -25.08 5.56 -20.08
N ILE A 389 -24.53 6.63 -20.64
CA ILE A 389 -24.53 7.97 -20.02
C ILE A 389 -25.96 8.49 -19.82
N LYS A 390 -26.84 8.29 -20.82
CA LYS A 390 -28.27 8.60 -20.70
C LYS A 390 -28.93 7.83 -19.56
N MET A 391 -28.59 6.54 -19.42
CA MET A 391 -29.09 5.71 -18.32
C MET A 391 -28.58 6.20 -16.95
N LEU A 392 -27.33 6.67 -16.86
CA LEU A 392 -26.77 7.23 -15.62
C LEU A 392 -27.55 8.48 -15.19
N ARG A 393 -27.82 9.41 -16.12
CA ARG A 393 -28.63 10.61 -15.86
C ARG A 393 -30.02 10.27 -15.35
N ALA A 394 -30.73 9.41 -16.08
CA ALA A 394 -32.07 8.96 -15.69
C ALA A 394 -32.06 8.26 -14.32
N LYS A 395 -31.03 7.47 -14.04
CA LYS A 395 -30.90 6.74 -12.79
C LYS A 395 -30.65 7.68 -11.61
N PHE A 396 -29.78 8.68 -11.78
CA PHE A 396 -29.51 9.65 -10.72
C PHE A 396 -30.74 10.51 -10.39
N THR A 397 -31.43 11.02 -11.42
CA THR A 397 -32.74 11.66 -11.27
C THR A 397 -33.71 10.79 -10.46
N GLU A 398 -33.83 9.50 -10.82
CA GLU A 398 -34.73 8.58 -10.13
C GLU A 398 -34.37 8.43 -8.65
N LEU A 399 -33.07 8.35 -8.33
CA LEU A 399 -32.57 8.20 -6.96
C LEU A 399 -32.87 9.44 -6.11
N LEU A 400 -32.63 10.65 -6.62
CA LEU A 400 -32.96 11.89 -5.91
C LEU A 400 -34.46 12.06 -5.68
N ARG A 401 -35.30 11.57 -6.61
CA ARG A 401 -36.76 11.61 -6.46
C ARG A 401 -37.27 10.61 -5.41
N LYS A 402 -36.67 9.42 -5.32
CA LYS A 402 -37.11 8.34 -4.43
C LYS A 402 -36.55 8.43 -3.01
N ASP A 403 -35.37 9.03 -2.83
CA ASP A 403 -34.64 9.05 -1.56
C ASP A 403 -34.42 10.50 -1.06
N PRO A 404 -35.27 10.98 -0.12
CA PRO A 404 -35.11 12.30 0.49
C PRO A 404 -33.74 12.49 1.18
N GLY A 405 -33.12 11.42 1.68
CA GLY A 405 -31.79 11.46 2.30
C GLY A 405 -30.69 11.79 1.29
N LYS A 406 -30.82 11.31 0.05
CA LYS A 406 -29.93 11.71 -1.05
C LYS A 406 -30.21 13.15 -1.50
N ARG A 407 -31.48 13.54 -1.64
CA ARG A 407 -31.87 14.90 -2.06
C ARG A 407 -31.41 16.01 -1.10
N THR A 408 -31.22 15.70 0.17
CA THR A 408 -30.69 16.65 1.16
C THR A 408 -29.17 16.79 1.10
N ARG A 409 -28.46 15.88 0.44
CA ARG A 409 -26.98 15.83 0.40
C ARG A 409 -26.38 16.06 -0.98
N PHE A 410 -27.16 15.82 -2.03
CA PHE A 410 -26.79 16.02 -3.43
C PHE A 410 -27.80 16.92 -4.12
N ASP A 411 -27.32 17.71 -5.06
CA ASP A 411 -28.13 18.58 -5.89
C ASP A 411 -28.53 17.88 -7.20
N LYS A 412 -29.52 18.45 -7.89
CA LYS A 412 -29.95 17.98 -9.21
C LYS A 412 -28.95 18.41 -10.28
N LEU A 413 -28.95 17.68 -11.40
CA LEU A 413 -28.18 18.04 -12.58
C LEU A 413 -28.81 19.28 -13.26
N ARG A 414 -28.13 20.42 -13.15
CA ARG A 414 -28.48 21.68 -13.83
C ARG A 414 -27.51 21.99 -14.95
N LEU A 415 -28.03 22.48 -16.06
CA LEU A 415 -27.30 22.64 -17.31
C LEU A 415 -27.52 24.04 -17.89
N VAL A 416 -26.50 24.56 -18.56
CA VAL A 416 -26.53 25.79 -19.38
C VAL A 416 -26.54 25.39 -20.85
N SER A 417 -27.44 25.96 -21.67
CA SER A 417 -27.40 25.73 -23.12
C SER A 417 -26.18 26.41 -23.73
N TYR A 418 -25.57 25.81 -24.76
CA TYR A 418 -24.53 26.47 -25.55
C TYR A 418 -24.99 27.83 -26.12
N GLU A 419 -26.20 27.89 -26.67
CA GLU A 419 -26.78 29.13 -27.23
C GLU A 419 -26.90 30.24 -26.17
N ASP A 420 -27.40 29.89 -24.99
CA ASP A 420 -27.53 30.84 -23.89
C ASP A 420 -26.15 31.33 -23.43
N PHE A 421 -25.19 30.40 -23.27
CA PHE A 421 -23.80 30.71 -22.92
C PHE A 421 -23.17 31.69 -23.93
N LYS A 422 -23.28 31.41 -25.23
CA LYS A 422 -22.75 32.26 -26.30
C LYS A 422 -23.38 33.65 -26.34
N ASN A 423 -24.69 33.74 -26.12
CA ASN A 423 -25.41 35.01 -26.14
C ASN A 423 -25.10 35.89 -24.92
N ARG A 424 -24.67 35.29 -23.79
CA ARG A 424 -24.41 36.03 -22.55
C ARG A 424 -23.18 36.92 -22.60
N GLN A 425 -22.18 36.56 -23.41
CA GLN A 425 -20.89 37.25 -23.55
C GLN A 425 -20.06 37.37 -22.26
N ALA A 426 -20.37 36.58 -21.23
CA ALA A 426 -19.68 36.53 -19.94
C ALA A 426 -20.00 35.20 -19.22
N LEU A 427 -19.18 34.80 -18.25
CA LEU A 427 -19.49 33.61 -17.44
C LEU A 427 -20.81 33.78 -16.65
N PRO A 428 -21.74 32.82 -16.76
CA PRO A 428 -22.97 32.84 -15.98
C PRO A 428 -22.71 32.62 -14.48
N ARG A 429 -23.57 33.18 -13.63
CA ARG A 429 -23.52 33.02 -12.17
C ARG A 429 -24.87 32.55 -11.64
N TRP A 430 -24.82 31.75 -10.59
CA TRP A 430 -25.98 31.19 -9.90
C TRP A 430 -27.11 32.22 -9.59
N ASN A 431 -26.74 33.41 -9.12
CA ASN A 431 -27.67 34.38 -8.53
C ASN A 431 -28.18 35.47 -9.49
N MET A 432 -27.66 35.55 -10.72
CA MET A 432 -27.94 36.69 -11.60
C MET A 432 -29.24 36.51 -12.41
N ASP A 433 -29.66 35.27 -12.72
CA ASP A 433 -30.93 34.96 -13.40
C ASP A 433 -31.25 33.44 -13.29
N ASP A 434 -32.24 33.07 -12.46
CA ASP A 434 -32.73 31.67 -12.28
C ASP A 434 -33.23 31.03 -13.59
N SER A 435 -33.37 31.82 -14.67
CA SER A 435 -33.79 31.38 -16.01
C SER A 435 -32.69 30.77 -16.86
N PHE A 436 -31.42 30.88 -16.46
CA PHE A 436 -30.28 30.52 -17.34
C PHE A 436 -29.81 29.07 -17.18
N THR A 437 -30.04 28.46 -16.01
CA THR A 437 -29.81 27.04 -15.81
C THR A 437 -31.13 26.27 -15.85
N ARG A 438 -31.14 25.11 -16.49
CA ARG A 438 -32.31 24.23 -16.57
C ARG A 438 -32.01 22.90 -15.93
N GLU A 439 -32.97 22.35 -15.18
CA GLU A 439 -32.84 21.00 -14.65
C GLU A 439 -32.94 19.97 -15.80
N PHE A 440 -32.10 18.93 -15.76
CA PHE A 440 -32.10 17.87 -16.80
C PHE A 440 -33.50 17.29 -17.07
N ASP A 441 -34.30 17.08 -16.02
CA ASP A 441 -35.67 16.54 -16.16
C ASP A 441 -36.59 17.46 -16.97
N GLN A 442 -36.42 18.78 -16.84
CA GLN A 442 -37.21 19.76 -17.59
C GLN A 442 -36.85 19.73 -19.07
N ILE A 443 -35.56 19.61 -19.38
CA ILE A 443 -35.04 19.53 -20.76
C ILE A 443 -35.57 18.27 -21.46
N VAL A 444 -35.52 17.12 -20.78
CA VAL A 444 -36.03 15.85 -21.35
C VAL A 444 -37.55 15.88 -21.51
N THR A 445 -38.28 16.49 -20.59
CA THR A 445 -39.75 16.55 -20.63
C THR A 445 -40.27 17.50 -21.72
N SER A 446 -39.51 18.53 -22.10
CA SER A 446 -39.87 19.44 -23.20
C SER A 446 -39.77 18.84 -24.60
N GLY A 447 -39.42 17.55 -24.72
CA GLY A 447 -39.29 16.85 -26.01
C GLY A 447 -38.00 17.16 -26.77
N ALA A 448 -37.00 17.75 -26.09
CA ALA A 448 -35.68 17.98 -26.68
C ALA A 448 -34.95 16.66 -26.95
N ARG A 449 -34.02 16.67 -27.91
CA ARG A 449 -33.10 15.54 -28.14
C ARG A 449 -32.20 15.34 -26.92
N VAL A 450 -31.54 14.18 -26.84
CA VAL A 450 -30.68 13.86 -25.69
C VAL A 450 -29.50 14.83 -25.69
N PRO A 451 -29.26 15.59 -24.61
CA PRO A 451 -28.23 16.61 -24.60
C PRO A 451 -26.83 15.98 -24.64
N PHE A 452 -25.94 16.55 -25.44
CA PHE A 452 -24.50 16.32 -25.37
C PHE A 452 -23.92 17.26 -24.30
N LEU A 453 -23.53 16.68 -23.17
CA LEU A 453 -23.17 17.41 -21.96
C LEU A 453 -21.66 17.50 -21.79
N ILE A 454 -21.16 18.72 -21.67
CA ILE A 454 -19.75 19.05 -21.47
C ILE A 454 -19.53 19.56 -20.05
N PHE A 455 -18.60 18.92 -19.32
CA PHE A 455 -18.08 19.44 -18.05
C PHE A 455 -16.85 20.30 -18.30
N PHE A 456 -16.82 21.52 -17.76
CA PHE A 456 -15.60 22.32 -17.74
C PHE A 456 -14.86 22.17 -16.41
N SER A 457 -13.59 21.75 -16.50
CA SER A 457 -12.64 21.82 -15.40
C SER A 457 -11.69 23.00 -15.66
N TYR A 458 -11.63 23.96 -14.74
CA TYR A 458 -10.89 25.21 -14.95
C TYR A 458 -10.55 25.92 -13.63
N ARG A 459 -9.68 26.94 -13.72
CA ARG A 459 -9.31 27.79 -12.59
C ARG A 459 -10.12 29.09 -12.59
N TRP A 460 -10.47 29.56 -11.40
CA TRP A 460 -11.03 30.91 -11.21
C TRP A 460 -9.88 31.91 -11.20
N ILE A 461 -9.89 32.87 -12.14
CA ILE A 461 -8.72 33.74 -12.42
C ILE A 461 -8.98 35.23 -12.17
N GLY A 462 -10.13 35.61 -11.61
CA GLY A 462 -10.45 37.02 -11.34
C GLY A 462 -9.62 37.65 -10.23
N GLU A 463 -9.26 38.93 -10.41
CA GLU A 463 -8.53 39.72 -9.41
C GLU A 463 -9.42 40.05 -8.19
N GLU A 464 -8.84 39.93 -6.99
CA GLU A 464 -9.51 40.13 -5.69
C GLU A 464 -9.58 41.62 -5.33
N THR A 465 -10.79 42.16 -5.17
CA THR A 465 -11.00 43.40 -4.40
C THR A 465 -11.56 43.14 -3.00
N ASP A 466 -12.09 41.93 -2.75
CA ASP A 466 -12.54 41.44 -1.45
C ASP A 466 -12.34 39.90 -1.36
N PRO A 467 -11.65 39.35 -0.35
CA PRO A 467 -11.45 37.90 -0.18
C PRO A 467 -12.75 37.08 -0.08
N SER A 468 -13.91 37.72 0.16
CA SER A 468 -15.24 37.09 0.10
C SER A 468 -15.76 36.82 -1.32
N SER A 469 -15.22 37.50 -2.34
CA SER A 469 -15.78 37.48 -3.71
C SER A 469 -14.72 37.08 -4.74
N LYS A 470 -14.37 35.80 -4.79
CA LYS A 470 -13.56 35.27 -5.89
C LYS A 470 -14.40 35.27 -7.17
N ASN A 471 -13.92 35.92 -8.23
CA ASN A 471 -14.60 35.93 -9.53
C ASN A 471 -14.07 34.76 -10.39
N PRO A 472 -14.93 33.90 -10.98
CA PRO A 472 -14.49 32.83 -11.86
C PRO A 472 -13.77 33.35 -13.12
N ASP A 473 -14.08 34.58 -13.54
CA ASP A 473 -13.50 35.20 -14.73
C ASP A 473 -12.52 36.34 -14.40
N GLY A 474 -11.57 36.57 -15.30
CA GLY A 474 -10.61 37.66 -15.27
C GLY A 474 -11.10 38.93 -15.98
N PRO A 475 -10.24 39.96 -16.10
CA PRO A 475 -10.52 41.13 -16.92
C PRO A 475 -10.93 40.75 -18.36
N ASP A 476 -11.83 41.53 -18.96
CA ASP A 476 -12.28 41.37 -20.35
C ASP A 476 -12.90 39.99 -20.68
N ASN A 477 -13.55 39.35 -19.69
CA ASN A 477 -14.20 38.03 -19.81
C ASN A 477 -13.27 36.97 -20.44
N TYR A 478 -12.00 36.98 -20.02
CA TYR A 478 -10.94 36.18 -20.62
C TYR A 478 -11.22 34.67 -20.53
N GLN A 479 -11.64 34.18 -19.37
CA GLN A 479 -11.94 32.77 -19.15
C GLN A 479 -13.18 32.33 -19.96
N TYR A 480 -14.22 33.18 -20.03
CA TYR A 480 -15.37 32.96 -20.91
C TYR A 480 -14.95 32.79 -22.38
N ARG A 481 -14.09 33.68 -22.90
CA ARG A 481 -13.65 33.60 -24.30
C ARG A 481 -12.84 32.34 -24.59
N ARG A 482 -11.98 31.90 -23.67
CA ARG A 482 -11.26 30.61 -23.78
C ARG A 482 -12.21 29.41 -23.83
N MET A 483 -13.24 29.41 -22.98
CA MET A 483 -14.25 28.34 -23.00
C MET A 483 -15.07 28.35 -24.29
N LEU A 484 -15.39 29.52 -24.84
CA LEU A 484 -16.10 29.64 -26.11
C LEU A 484 -15.27 29.09 -27.28
N ASP A 485 -13.99 29.46 -27.36
CA ASP A 485 -13.05 28.91 -28.35
C ASP A 485 -12.98 27.36 -28.27
N ALA A 486 -12.88 26.81 -27.05
CA ALA A 486 -12.89 25.37 -26.84
C ALA A 486 -14.20 24.70 -27.28
N LEU A 487 -15.36 25.34 -27.09
CA LEU A 487 -16.67 24.82 -27.53
C LEU A 487 -16.79 24.81 -29.04
N GLU A 488 -16.34 25.88 -29.71
CA GLU A 488 -16.36 25.97 -31.18
C GLU A 488 -15.48 24.85 -31.79
N GLN A 489 -14.31 24.57 -31.20
CA GLN A 489 -13.47 23.43 -31.60
C GLN A 489 -14.08 22.05 -31.29
N ILE A 490 -14.90 21.91 -30.24
CA ILE A 490 -15.65 20.66 -29.97
C ILE A 490 -16.71 20.40 -31.03
N ILE A 491 -17.43 21.45 -31.44
CA ILE A 491 -18.48 21.34 -32.48
C ILE A 491 -17.87 20.80 -33.78
N ASP A 492 -16.69 21.28 -34.16
CA ASP A 492 -15.97 20.80 -35.34
C ASP A 492 -15.54 19.32 -35.22
N ARG A 493 -15.24 18.86 -34.01
CA ARG A 493 -14.79 17.48 -33.73
C ARG A 493 -15.92 16.47 -33.61
N HIS A 494 -17.15 16.91 -33.32
CA HIS A 494 -18.34 16.07 -33.17
C HIS A 494 -19.44 16.54 -34.14
N PRO A 495 -19.26 16.33 -35.46
CA PRO A 495 -20.19 16.83 -36.48
C PRO A 495 -21.58 16.16 -36.44
N ASP A 496 -21.72 15.09 -35.67
CA ASP A 496 -22.98 14.39 -35.39
C ASP A 496 -23.80 15.04 -34.26
N VAL A 497 -23.24 16.02 -33.56
CA VAL A 497 -23.90 16.77 -32.49
C VAL A 497 -24.29 18.17 -33.00
N GLU A 498 -25.59 18.48 -32.99
CA GLU A 498 -26.09 19.81 -33.35
C GLU A 498 -25.85 20.81 -32.22
N SER A 499 -25.58 22.09 -32.53
CA SER A 499 -25.29 23.13 -31.51
C SER A 499 -26.39 23.31 -30.47
N GLN A 500 -27.65 23.12 -30.87
CA GLN A 500 -28.83 23.18 -30.01
C GLN A 500 -28.91 22.04 -28.98
N ASP A 501 -28.18 20.94 -29.22
CA ASP A 501 -28.12 19.78 -28.35
C ASP A 501 -26.92 19.84 -27.39
N ILE A 502 -26.07 20.87 -27.48
CA ILE A 502 -24.91 21.04 -26.60
C ILE A 502 -25.31 21.78 -25.32
N PHE A 503 -24.96 21.16 -24.20
CA PHE A 503 -25.16 21.70 -22.87
C PHE A 503 -23.87 21.68 -22.08
N ILE A 504 -23.75 22.62 -21.14
CA ILE A 504 -22.55 22.87 -20.39
C ILE A 504 -22.87 22.78 -18.89
N TRP A 505 -21.97 22.17 -18.14
CA TRP A 505 -21.96 22.25 -16.69
C TRP A 505 -20.75 23.07 -16.22
N LEU A 506 -21.02 24.09 -15.41
CA LEU A 506 -20.04 25.02 -14.84
C LEU A 506 -20.29 25.11 -13.33
N ASP A 507 -19.26 24.98 -12.51
CA ASP A 507 -19.36 25.14 -11.06
C ASP A 507 -19.89 26.52 -10.65
N CYS A 508 -19.53 27.60 -11.34
CA CYS A 508 -19.97 28.96 -11.03
C CYS A 508 -21.46 29.24 -11.34
N ALA A 509 -22.06 28.44 -12.23
CA ALA A 509 -23.45 28.61 -12.67
C ALA A 509 -24.37 27.54 -12.09
N CYS A 510 -23.87 26.31 -11.91
CA CYS A 510 -24.68 25.16 -11.51
C CYS A 510 -24.61 24.85 -10.01
N ILE A 511 -23.67 25.47 -9.26
CA ILE A 511 -23.58 25.40 -7.79
C ILE A 511 -23.90 26.77 -7.21
N ASP A 512 -24.66 26.78 -6.11
CA ASP A 512 -24.92 27.98 -5.30
C ASP A 512 -23.66 28.37 -4.54
N GLN A 513 -22.79 29.17 -5.16
CA GLN A 513 -21.50 29.58 -4.59
C GLN A 513 -21.64 30.52 -3.39
N GLU A 514 -22.78 31.22 -3.29
CA GLU A 514 -23.10 32.16 -2.21
C GLU A 514 -23.84 31.49 -1.05
N ASP A 515 -24.22 30.21 -1.20
CA ASP A 515 -25.00 29.43 -0.23
C ASP A 515 -26.26 30.15 0.24
N ILE A 516 -26.99 30.79 -0.71
CA ILE A 516 -28.20 31.58 -0.43
C ILE A 516 -29.22 30.74 0.36
N GLU A 517 -29.35 29.47 -0.02
CA GLU A 517 -30.01 28.46 0.81
C GLU A 517 -28.95 27.67 1.57
N VAL A 518 -28.97 27.75 2.91
CA VAL A 518 -27.98 27.11 3.79
C VAL A 518 -27.74 25.64 3.40
N GLY A 519 -26.48 25.33 3.11
CA GLY A 519 -26.01 23.98 2.76
C GLY A 519 -26.22 23.58 1.30
N ARG A 520 -26.72 24.47 0.43
CA ARG A 520 -26.87 24.19 -1.00
C ARG A 520 -25.53 24.18 -1.73
N ARG A 521 -24.58 25.02 -1.33
CA ARG A 521 -23.21 24.97 -1.81
C ARG A 521 -22.61 23.58 -1.60
N ASP A 522 -22.73 23.07 -0.38
CA ASP A 522 -22.29 21.72 -0.01
C ASP A 522 -22.97 20.64 -0.87
N ARG A 523 -24.28 20.75 -1.13
CA ARG A 523 -25.00 19.79 -2.01
C ARG A 523 -24.42 19.81 -3.42
N GLY A 524 -24.15 20.99 -3.97
CA GLY A 524 -23.57 21.15 -5.30
C GLY A 524 -22.15 20.55 -5.37
N SER A 525 -21.28 20.92 -4.43
CA SER A 525 -19.92 20.37 -4.29
C SER A 525 -19.95 18.85 -4.10
N ASN A 526 -20.90 18.33 -3.32
CA ASN A 526 -21.07 16.89 -3.12
C ASN A 526 -21.45 16.16 -4.41
N THR A 527 -22.11 16.83 -5.35
CA THR A 527 -22.62 16.18 -6.57
C THR A 527 -21.58 16.13 -7.69
N LEU A 528 -20.53 16.93 -7.61
CA LEU A 528 -19.54 17.12 -8.67
C LEU A 528 -19.01 15.80 -9.29
N PRO A 529 -18.54 14.80 -8.52
CA PRO A 529 -18.07 13.54 -9.11
C PRO A 529 -19.16 12.78 -9.87
N ILE A 530 -20.40 12.88 -9.39
CA ILE A 530 -21.58 12.25 -9.99
C ILE A 530 -21.94 13.00 -11.28
N VAL A 531 -21.76 14.32 -11.33
CA VAL A 531 -21.93 15.11 -12.56
C VAL A 531 -20.91 14.70 -13.61
N VAL A 532 -19.61 14.59 -13.26
CA VAL A 532 -18.57 14.18 -14.23
C VAL A 532 -18.92 12.82 -14.86
N ALA A 533 -19.40 11.86 -14.06
CA ALA A 533 -19.88 10.55 -14.55
C ALA A 533 -21.16 10.60 -15.40
N GLN A 534 -21.85 11.74 -15.45
CA GLN A 534 -23.03 11.96 -16.27
C GLN A 534 -22.72 12.79 -17.54
N CYS A 535 -21.50 13.29 -17.73
CA CYS A 535 -21.11 14.10 -18.88
C CYS A 535 -20.59 13.23 -20.04
N ASP A 536 -20.86 13.65 -21.28
CA ASP A 536 -20.32 12.98 -22.47
C ASP A 536 -18.85 13.34 -22.68
N ALA A 537 -18.50 14.60 -22.40
CA ALA A 537 -17.14 15.10 -22.49
C ALA A 537 -16.74 15.94 -21.27
N MET A 538 -15.44 15.94 -20.96
CA MET A 538 -14.82 16.91 -20.07
C MET A 538 -13.80 17.73 -20.85
N ILE A 539 -13.80 19.05 -20.67
CA ILE A 539 -12.77 19.96 -21.18
C ILE A 539 -12.01 20.55 -20.00
N SER A 540 -10.71 20.30 -19.96
CA SER A 540 -9.77 20.96 -19.04
C SER A 540 -9.20 22.21 -19.70
N ILE A 541 -9.51 23.39 -19.16
CA ILE A 541 -8.90 24.65 -19.59
C ILE A 541 -7.61 24.86 -18.79
N THR A 542 -6.46 24.58 -19.40
CA THR A 542 -5.17 24.50 -18.68
C THR A 542 -4.37 25.81 -18.77
N ASP A 543 -3.71 26.16 -17.68
CA ASP A 543 -2.66 27.16 -17.58
C ASP A 543 -1.48 26.57 -16.78
N ASP A 544 -0.42 27.35 -16.56
CA ASP A 544 0.76 26.97 -15.76
C ASP A 544 0.43 26.61 -14.31
N GLN A 545 -0.71 27.07 -13.78
CA GLN A 545 -1.13 26.86 -12.40
C GLN A 545 -2.21 25.78 -12.24
N TYR A 546 -2.82 25.31 -13.33
CA TYR A 546 -3.94 24.35 -13.30
C TYR A 546 -3.58 23.08 -12.53
N GLN A 547 -2.41 22.49 -12.79
CA GLN A 547 -1.95 21.24 -12.17
C GLN A 547 -1.55 21.40 -10.69
N SER A 548 -1.48 22.63 -10.18
CA SER A 548 -1.18 22.90 -8.77
C SER A 548 -2.41 22.87 -7.86
N ARG A 549 -3.63 22.76 -8.42
CA ARG A 549 -4.89 22.79 -7.67
C ARG A 549 -5.48 21.41 -7.46
N ALA A 550 -5.75 21.09 -6.20
CA ALA A 550 -6.30 19.80 -5.80
C ALA A 550 -7.64 19.45 -6.50
N TRP A 551 -8.56 20.40 -6.59
CA TRP A 551 -9.86 20.22 -7.24
C TRP A 551 -9.75 19.90 -8.74
N CYS A 552 -8.89 20.62 -9.47
CA CYS A 552 -8.70 20.38 -10.90
C CYS A 552 -8.06 19.01 -11.16
N VAL A 553 -7.09 18.58 -10.32
CA VAL A 553 -6.45 17.27 -10.47
C VAL A 553 -7.40 16.14 -10.09
N VAL A 554 -8.25 16.28 -9.05
CA VAL A 554 -9.21 15.21 -8.72
C VAL A 554 -10.29 15.05 -9.80
N GLU A 555 -10.68 16.13 -10.49
CA GLU A 555 -11.57 16.06 -11.65
C GLU A 555 -10.94 15.30 -12.81
N THR A 556 -9.66 15.56 -13.13
CA THR A 556 -8.95 14.80 -14.16
C THR A 556 -8.75 13.34 -13.78
N MET A 557 -8.54 13.04 -12.48
CA MET A 557 -8.54 11.66 -11.98
C MET A 557 -9.86 10.93 -12.25
N ILE A 558 -10.99 11.60 -11.99
CA ILE A 558 -12.32 11.00 -12.15
C ILE A 558 -12.60 10.73 -13.64
N VAL A 559 -12.39 11.70 -14.53
CA VAL A 559 -12.66 11.48 -15.97
C VAL A 559 -11.72 10.45 -16.57
N GLN A 560 -10.45 10.42 -16.16
CA GLN A 560 -9.49 9.42 -16.61
C GLN A 560 -9.98 8.02 -16.23
N THR A 561 -10.43 7.86 -14.99
CA THR A 561 -10.99 6.58 -14.52
C THR A 561 -12.26 6.19 -15.29
N LEU A 562 -13.10 7.15 -15.66
CA LEU A 562 -14.31 6.92 -16.46
C LEU A 562 -13.98 6.56 -17.92
N LYS A 563 -12.97 7.19 -18.53
CA LYS A 563 -12.45 6.89 -19.87
C LYS A 563 -11.84 5.47 -19.93
N GLU A 564 -11.12 5.07 -18.88
CA GLU A 564 -10.55 3.72 -18.77
C GLU A 564 -11.64 2.64 -18.53
N SER A 565 -12.65 2.97 -17.72
CA SER A 565 -13.72 2.03 -17.38
C SER A 565 -14.81 1.93 -18.45
N SER A 566 -14.99 2.97 -19.28
CA SER A 566 -16.01 3.05 -20.31
C SER A 566 -15.51 3.80 -21.56
N LYS A 567 -15.83 3.29 -22.75
CA LYS A 567 -15.42 3.90 -24.03
C LYS A 567 -16.28 5.11 -24.45
N HIS A 568 -17.12 5.62 -23.56
CA HIS A 568 -18.17 6.61 -23.88
C HIS A 568 -17.88 8.01 -23.34
N HIS A 569 -16.92 8.16 -22.42
CA HIS A 569 -16.53 9.47 -21.89
C HIS A 569 -15.33 10.00 -22.67
N HIS A 570 -15.42 11.26 -23.08
CA HIS A 570 -14.33 11.97 -23.75
C HIS A 570 -13.64 12.93 -22.80
N TRP A 571 -12.33 13.09 -22.95
CA TRP A 571 -11.56 14.11 -22.24
C TRP A 571 -10.73 14.90 -23.24
N TYR A 572 -10.82 16.22 -23.14
CA TYR A 572 -10.07 17.19 -23.93
C TYR A 572 -9.33 18.17 -23.04
N ILE A 573 -8.21 18.69 -23.54
CA ILE A 573 -7.39 19.71 -22.91
C ILE A 573 -7.31 20.89 -23.88
N HIS A 574 -7.64 22.10 -23.39
CA HIS A 574 -7.48 23.35 -24.13
C HIS A 574 -6.27 24.11 -23.59
N THR A 575 -5.25 24.28 -24.44
CA THR A 575 -4.01 24.98 -24.11
C THR A 575 -3.86 26.20 -25.02
N LEU A 576 -3.35 27.32 -24.49
CA LEU A 576 -3.12 28.54 -25.27
C LEU A 576 -2.03 28.34 -26.33
N LEU A 577 -2.20 28.96 -27.50
CA LEU A 577 -1.18 28.97 -28.57
C LEU A 577 0.08 29.74 -28.16
N ASP A 578 -0.09 30.84 -27.43
CA ASP A 578 1.00 31.64 -26.85
C ASP A 578 0.63 32.11 -25.44
N GLY A 579 1.21 31.44 -24.43
CA GLY A 579 1.01 31.77 -23.02
C GLY A 579 1.56 33.13 -22.58
N SER A 580 2.28 33.85 -23.46
CA SER A 580 2.76 35.22 -23.19
C SER A 580 1.75 36.30 -23.59
N THR A 581 0.70 35.93 -24.33
CA THR A 581 -0.36 36.84 -24.79
C THR A 581 -1.66 36.66 -23.98
N ARG A 582 -2.48 37.70 -23.86
CA ARG A 582 -3.86 37.61 -23.33
C ARG A 582 -4.87 37.19 -24.41
N ASP A 583 -4.41 36.51 -25.46
CA ASP A 583 -5.27 35.99 -26.52
C ASP A 583 -6.02 34.75 -26.00
N PRO A 584 -7.36 34.66 -26.15
CA PRO A 584 -8.11 33.46 -25.79
C PRO A 584 -7.91 32.28 -26.75
N GLU A 585 -7.37 32.50 -27.96
CA GLU A 585 -7.18 31.45 -28.97
C GLU A 585 -6.21 30.34 -28.47
N GLY A 586 -6.69 29.09 -28.53
CA GLY A 586 -5.92 27.94 -28.11
C GLY A 586 -6.14 26.72 -29.01
N VAL A 587 -5.51 25.61 -28.62
CA VAL A 587 -5.67 24.31 -29.28
C VAL A 587 -6.39 23.38 -28.32
N LEU A 588 -7.50 22.81 -28.78
CA LEU A 588 -8.19 21.73 -28.11
C LEU A 588 -7.65 20.38 -28.58
N GLU A 589 -7.02 19.64 -27.68
CA GLU A 589 -6.44 18.32 -27.95
C GLU A 589 -7.13 17.23 -27.11
N PRO A 590 -7.15 15.96 -27.55
CA PRO A 590 -7.54 14.86 -26.68
C PRO A 590 -6.65 14.81 -25.44
N GLY A 591 -7.26 14.64 -24.27
CA GLY A 591 -6.52 14.37 -23.03
C GLY A 591 -5.74 13.06 -23.13
N PRO A 592 -4.63 12.93 -22.37
CA PRO A 592 -3.74 11.79 -22.46
C PRO A 592 -4.49 10.46 -22.27
N ASP A 593 -4.01 9.40 -22.90
CA ASP A 593 -4.60 8.06 -22.73
C ASP A 593 -4.39 7.51 -21.32
N ARG A 594 -3.35 7.98 -20.64
CA ARG A 594 -3.11 7.75 -19.22
C ARG A 594 -2.42 8.96 -18.61
N GLN A 595 -3.08 9.62 -17.66
CA GLN A 595 -2.44 10.66 -16.86
C GLN A 595 -1.54 9.98 -15.83
N GLN A 596 -0.23 10.26 -15.85
CA GLN A 596 0.63 9.94 -14.72
C GLN A 596 0.22 10.88 -13.57
N TYR A 597 -0.32 10.33 -12.47
CA TYR A 597 -0.59 11.11 -11.27
C TYR A 597 0.74 11.43 -10.59
N VAL A 598 1.44 12.44 -11.10
CA VAL A 598 2.72 12.89 -10.52
C VAL A 598 2.50 13.51 -9.14
N ASN A 599 1.30 14.05 -8.88
CA ASN A 599 0.92 14.65 -7.61
C ASN A 599 -0.39 14.06 -7.08
N ARG A 600 -0.41 13.67 -5.80
CA ARG A 600 -1.67 13.36 -5.09
C ARG A 600 -2.48 14.64 -4.92
N PRO A 601 -3.76 14.70 -5.35
CA PRO A 601 -4.62 15.85 -5.08
C PRO A 601 -4.59 16.30 -3.63
N SER A 602 -4.52 15.35 -2.69
CA SER A 602 -4.44 15.63 -1.25
C SER A 602 -3.23 16.46 -0.82
N LEU A 603 -2.20 16.61 -1.66
CA LEU A 603 -0.98 17.39 -1.38
C LEU A 603 -0.94 18.73 -2.12
N LEU A 604 -1.91 18.99 -2.99
CA LEU A 604 -1.96 20.18 -3.82
C LEU A 604 -2.65 21.36 -3.12
N GLY A 605 -2.54 22.54 -3.75
CA GLY A 605 -3.11 23.78 -3.26
C GLY A 605 -4.64 23.76 -3.28
N LEU A 606 -5.24 24.32 -2.22
CA LEU A 606 -6.68 24.45 -2.05
C LEU A 606 -7.08 25.90 -1.85
N SER A 607 -8.24 26.27 -2.40
CA SER A 607 -8.83 27.59 -2.17
C SER A 607 -9.47 27.70 -0.79
N VAL A 608 -9.92 26.56 -0.22
CA VAL A 608 -10.43 26.42 1.14
C VAL A 608 -9.83 25.16 1.74
N GLU A 609 -9.03 25.30 2.80
CA GLU A 609 -8.26 24.19 3.37
C GLU A 609 -9.14 23.09 3.99
N SER A 610 -10.34 23.43 4.47
CA SER A 610 -11.31 22.45 4.96
C SER A 610 -11.71 21.42 3.90
N ASP A 611 -11.56 21.72 2.61
CA ASP A 611 -11.87 20.82 1.51
C ASP A 611 -10.88 19.66 1.40
N ARG A 612 -9.72 19.70 2.08
CA ARG A 612 -8.67 18.67 1.92
C ARG A 612 -9.16 17.26 2.24
N ARG A 613 -9.98 17.11 3.29
CA ARG A 613 -10.59 15.81 3.61
C ARG A 613 -11.55 15.34 2.52
N TYR A 614 -12.22 16.27 1.86
CA TYR A 614 -13.11 15.98 0.74
C TYR A 614 -12.32 15.57 -0.50
N ILE A 615 -11.21 16.25 -0.79
CA ILE A 615 -10.27 15.84 -1.85
C ILE A 615 -9.69 14.45 -1.57
N GLU A 616 -9.18 14.19 -0.37
CA GLU A 616 -8.67 12.87 0.01
C GLU A 616 -9.75 11.80 -0.14
N PHE A 617 -10.99 12.13 0.22
CA PHE A 617 -12.13 11.26 0.01
C PHE A 617 -12.37 11.00 -1.48
N LEU A 618 -12.45 12.04 -2.31
CA LEU A 618 -12.69 11.93 -3.75
C LEU A 618 -11.56 11.21 -4.48
N GLU A 619 -10.31 11.45 -4.10
CA GLU A 619 -9.13 10.74 -4.58
C GLU A 619 -9.25 9.23 -4.31
N ARG A 620 -9.73 8.85 -3.12
CA ARG A 620 -9.97 7.44 -2.78
C ARG A 620 -11.18 6.85 -3.51
N GLN A 621 -12.26 7.63 -3.70
CA GLN A 621 -13.45 7.16 -4.41
C GLN A 621 -13.26 7.08 -5.92
N SER A 622 -12.44 7.95 -6.52
CA SER A 622 -12.16 7.91 -7.95
C SER A 622 -11.52 6.58 -8.33
N MET A 623 -10.59 6.06 -7.51
CA MET A 623 -10.04 4.71 -7.67
C MET A 623 -11.12 3.58 -7.65
N LEU A 624 -12.26 3.80 -7.00
CA LEU A 624 -13.36 2.84 -6.93
C LEU A 624 -14.30 2.89 -8.15
N LEU A 625 -14.29 3.98 -8.93
CA LEU A 625 -15.00 4.12 -10.20
C LEU A 625 -14.39 3.21 -11.28
N GLY A 626 -13.10 2.93 -11.15
CA GLY A 626 -12.33 2.09 -12.07
C GLY A 626 -12.63 0.60 -11.91
N ARG A 627 -12.08 -0.21 -12.81
CA ARG A 627 -12.03 -1.66 -12.57
C ARG A 627 -11.17 -1.89 -11.33
N THR A 628 -11.80 -2.27 -10.22
CA THR A 628 -11.12 -2.72 -8.99
C THR A 628 -9.92 -3.59 -9.36
N THR A 629 -8.73 -3.12 -8.98
CA THR A 629 -7.39 -3.62 -9.30
C THR A 629 -7.04 -5.01 -8.76
N ASN A 630 -8.03 -5.88 -8.54
CA ASN A 630 -7.83 -7.32 -8.31
C ASN A 630 -8.48 -8.21 -9.39
N GLU A 631 -9.03 -7.62 -10.46
CA GLU A 631 -9.38 -8.32 -11.70
C GLU A 631 -8.45 -7.93 -12.85
N GLN A 632 -7.13 -8.00 -12.64
CA GLN A 632 -6.23 -8.30 -13.76
C GLN A 632 -6.34 -9.79 -14.09
N LYS A 633 -7.45 -10.19 -14.72
CA LYS A 633 -7.33 -11.17 -15.80
C LYS A 633 -6.92 -10.37 -17.03
N PRO A 634 -5.90 -10.80 -17.78
CA PRO A 634 -5.49 -10.13 -19.00
C PRO A 634 -6.61 -10.24 -20.02
N THR A 635 -7.54 -9.28 -20.04
CA THR A 635 -8.06 -8.83 -21.33
C THR A 635 -6.85 -8.32 -22.05
N GLN A 636 -6.55 -8.89 -23.22
CA GLN A 636 -5.48 -8.47 -24.12
C GLN A 636 -5.53 -6.95 -24.31
N GLU A 637 -4.84 -6.21 -23.46
CA GLU A 637 -4.37 -4.86 -23.73
C GLU A 637 -3.37 -5.00 -24.84
N LEU A 638 -3.53 -4.21 -25.90
CA LEU A 638 -2.47 -4.10 -26.90
C LEU A 638 -1.23 -3.58 -26.13
N PRO A 639 -0.13 -4.35 -26.09
CA PRO A 639 1.06 -3.94 -25.35
C PRO A 639 1.56 -2.59 -25.91
N SER A 640 1.94 -1.67 -25.01
CA SER A 640 2.60 -0.42 -25.42
C SER A 640 3.84 -0.75 -26.25
N GLU A 641 4.24 0.17 -27.13
CA GLU A 641 5.25 -0.11 -28.15
C GLU A 641 6.58 -0.62 -27.55
N HIS A 642 7.03 -0.07 -26.42
CA HIS A 642 8.24 -0.53 -25.74
C HIS A 642 8.13 -1.97 -25.19
N ILE A 643 6.96 -2.35 -24.67
CA ILE A 643 6.65 -3.71 -24.21
C ILE A 643 6.53 -4.66 -25.40
N ARG A 644 5.96 -4.20 -26.52
CA ARG A 644 5.86 -4.98 -27.76
C ARG A 644 7.25 -5.30 -28.32
N ILE A 645 8.12 -4.29 -28.43
CA ILE A 645 9.50 -4.45 -28.90
C ILE A 645 10.27 -5.44 -28.01
N LEU A 646 10.17 -5.28 -26.69
CA LEU A 646 10.83 -6.16 -25.73
C LEU A 646 10.29 -7.61 -25.80
N SER A 647 8.97 -7.76 -25.92
CA SER A 647 8.30 -9.07 -26.06
C SER A 647 8.71 -9.78 -27.35
N GLU A 648 8.78 -9.05 -28.47
CA GLU A 648 9.24 -9.58 -29.75
C GLU A 648 10.69 -10.02 -29.70
N PHE A 649 11.55 -9.24 -29.06
CA PHE A 649 12.94 -9.61 -28.85
C PHE A 649 13.06 -10.87 -28.00
N GLY A 650 12.40 -10.92 -26.84
CA GLY A 650 12.42 -12.09 -25.95
C GLY A 650 11.91 -13.37 -26.60
N ARG A 651 10.83 -13.29 -27.41
CA ARG A 651 10.33 -14.44 -28.20
C ARG A 651 11.30 -14.87 -29.31
N SER A 652 12.19 -13.99 -29.75
CA SER A 652 13.22 -14.31 -30.74
C SER A 652 14.46 -14.98 -30.13
N LEU A 653 14.65 -14.88 -28.80
CA LEU A 653 15.80 -15.46 -28.11
C LEU A 653 15.70 -16.99 -28.04
N ARG A 654 16.86 -17.63 -28.16
CA ARG A 654 17.06 -19.06 -27.97
C ARG A 654 18.25 -19.25 -27.03
N ASP A 655 18.19 -20.26 -26.17
CA ASP A 655 19.32 -20.65 -25.34
C ASP A 655 20.41 -21.37 -26.17
N ASP A 656 21.53 -21.72 -25.53
CA ASP A 656 22.64 -22.41 -26.18
C ASP A 656 22.27 -23.82 -26.69
N GLY A 657 21.14 -24.38 -26.24
CA GLY A 657 20.55 -25.63 -26.72
C GLY A 657 19.56 -25.46 -27.87
N GLY A 658 19.25 -24.21 -28.26
CA GLY A 658 18.28 -23.88 -29.30
C GLY A 658 16.83 -23.79 -28.82
N GLU A 659 16.57 -23.92 -27.52
CA GLU A 659 15.24 -23.82 -26.91
C GLU A 659 14.83 -22.36 -26.69
N PRO A 660 13.53 -22.00 -26.78
CA PRO A 660 13.07 -20.64 -26.56
C PRO A 660 13.24 -20.19 -25.11
N LEU A 661 13.45 -18.88 -24.92
CA LEU A 661 13.51 -18.27 -23.59
C LEU A 661 12.27 -18.67 -22.76
N PRO A 662 12.45 -19.16 -21.52
CA PRO A 662 11.32 -19.59 -20.70
C PRO A 662 10.34 -18.43 -20.43
N MET A 663 9.04 -18.74 -20.49
CA MET A 663 7.98 -17.71 -20.41
C MET A 663 8.04 -16.87 -19.14
N HIS A 664 8.45 -17.45 -18.02
CA HIS A 664 8.50 -16.78 -16.74
C HIS A 664 9.68 -15.78 -16.64
N GLU A 665 10.78 -16.01 -17.36
CA GLU A 665 11.88 -15.03 -17.51
C GLU A 665 11.43 -13.86 -18.40
N LEU A 666 10.74 -14.17 -19.49
CA LEU A 666 10.15 -13.17 -20.37
C LEU A 666 9.13 -12.31 -19.60
N ASP A 667 8.20 -12.94 -18.89
CA ASP A 667 7.18 -12.24 -18.09
C ASP A 667 7.85 -11.34 -17.05
N PHE A 668 8.90 -11.82 -16.36
CA PHE A 668 9.63 -11.01 -15.39
C PHE A 668 10.28 -9.77 -16.01
N GLY A 669 10.96 -9.91 -17.15
CA GLY A 669 11.54 -8.76 -17.85
C GLY A 669 10.48 -7.79 -18.40
N LEU A 670 9.30 -8.28 -18.80
CA LEU A 670 8.19 -7.44 -19.21
C LEU A 670 7.56 -6.70 -18.03
N GLU A 671 7.48 -7.32 -16.85
CA GLU A 671 7.01 -6.68 -15.62
C GLU A 671 8.00 -5.58 -15.18
N LEU A 672 9.31 -5.78 -15.25
CA LEU A 672 10.30 -4.71 -14.98
C LEU A 672 10.16 -3.53 -15.95
N ALA A 673 9.82 -3.80 -17.21
CA ALA A 673 9.65 -2.79 -18.24
C ALA A 673 8.32 -2.00 -18.15
N ARG A 674 7.41 -2.40 -17.26
CA ARG A 674 6.20 -1.63 -16.94
C ARG A 674 6.56 -0.30 -16.26
N PRO A 675 5.62 0.65 -16.14
CA PRO A 675 4.24 0.65 -16.66
C PRO A 675 4.13 0.67 -18.20
N ASN A 676 2.98 0.20 -18.72
CA ASN A 676 2.61 0.25 -20.16
C ASN A 676 2.30 1.67 -20.67
N CYS A 677 3.02 2.69 -20.19
CA CYS A 677 2.88 4.08 -20.63
C CYS A 677 4.26 4.64 -21.02
N THR A 678 4.30 5.74 -21.76
CA THR A 678 5.52 6.50 -22.03
C THR A 678 5.88 7.44 -20.87
N GLY A 679 7.06 8.07 -20.89
CA GLY A 679 7.49 9.03 -19.87
C GLY A 679 8.03 8.38 -18.59
N GLY A 680 8.26 9.20 -17.58
CA GLY A 680 8.69 8.80 -16.23
C GLY A 680 10.18 8.51 -16.09
N LEU A 681 10.52 8.01 -14.91
CA LEU A 681 11.88 7.61 -14.54
C LEU A 681 12.18 6.20 -15.07
N VAL A 682 13.27 6.07 -15.83
CA VAL A 682 13.82 4.78 -16.24
C VAL A 682 15.14 4.52 -15.52
N VAL A 683 15.22 3.42 -14.77
CA VAL A 683 16.46 2.94 -14.15
C VAL A 683 17.07 1.89 -15.06
N VAL A 684 18.30 2.13 -15.52
CA VAL A 684 18.98 1.23 -16.46
C VAL A 684 20.07 0.43 -15.74
N LEU A 685 19.88 -0.89 -15.69
CA LEU A 685 20.82 -1.87 -15.13
C LEU A 685 21.66 -2.54 -16.23
N TYR A 686 22.63 -3.36 -15.83
CA TYR A 686 23.53 -3.99 -16.79
C TYR A 686 22.85 -5.19 -17.49
N HIS A 687 22.67 -6.29 -16.76
CA HIS A 687 21.96 -7.49 -17.19
C HIS A 687 21.43 -8.27 -15.98
N PRO A 688 20.46 -9.18 -16.17
CA PRO A 688 19.98 -10.06 -15.11
C PRO A 688 21.07 -10.99 -14.57
N ASP A 689 21.06 -11.28 -13.27
CA ASP A 689 22.07 -12.16 -12.67
C ASP A 689 21.88 -13.63 -13.14
N PRO A 690 22.95 -14.38 -13.48
CA PRO A 690 22.84 -15.79 -13.87
C PRO A 690 22.22 -16.71 -12.81
N SER A 691 22.29 -16.33 -11.53
CA SER A 691 21.72 -17.08 -10.41
C SER A 691 20.28 -16.67 -10.08
N GLN A 692 19.72 -15.69 -10.81
CA GLN A 692 18.37 -15.23 -10.58
C GLN A 692 17.34 -16.33 -10.90
N VAL A 693 16.44 -16.54 -9.97
CA VAL A 693 15.31 -17.47 -10.11
C VAL A 693 14.09 -16.65 -10.56
N TYR A 694 13.18 -17.27 -11.32
CA TYR A 694 12.07 -16.56 -11.95
C TYR A 694 10.71 -17.28 -11.78
N TYR A 695 10.68 -18.41 -11.07
CA TYR A 695 9.48 -19.26 -10.96
C TYR A 695 8.53 -18.86 -9.82
N HIS A 696 8.94 -18.00 -8.88
CA HIS A 696 8.13 -17.59 -7.74
C HIS A 696 7.27 -16.35 -8.00
N GLY A 697 7.36 -15.77 -9.20
CA GLY A 697 6.60 -14.60 -9.63
C GLY A 697 7.26 -13.27 -9.23
N TYR A 698 6.92 -12.20 -9.95
CA TYR A 698 7.60 -10.89 -9.87
C TYR A 698 7.88 -10.38 -8.45
N ALA A 699 6.85 -10.28 -7.60
CA ALA A 699 7.00 -9.73 -6.24
C ALA A 699 7.92 -10.57 -5.33
N ALA A 700 7.95 -11.90 -5.50
CA ALA A 700 8.83 -12.77 -4.72
C ALA A 700 10.28 -12.66 -5.19
N GLU A 701 10.50 -12.60 -6.50
CA GLU A 701 11.84 -12.50 -7.09
C GLU A 701 12.44 -11.08 -6.91
N GLU A 702 11.61 -10.03 -6.94
CA GLU A 702 12.00 -8.66 -6.60
C GLU A 702 12.49 -8.57 -5.14
N ALA A 703 11.77 -9.21 -4.20
CA ALA A 703 12.17 -9.26 -2.81
C ALA A 703 13.38 -10.17 -2.56
N GLY A 704 13.55 -11.23 -3.36
CA GLY A 704 14.69 -12.16 -3.29
C GLY A 704 15.98 -11.62 -3.89
N CYS A 705 15.91 -10.61 -4.76
CA CYS A 705 17.08 -9.98 -5.37
C CYS A 705 17.51 -8.74 -4.59
N ASN A 706 18.64 -8.81 -3.87
CA ASN A 706 19.19 -7.68 -3.11
C ASN A 706 19.32 -6.37 -3.92
N THR A 707 19.62 -6.48 -5.23
CA THR A 707 19.72 -5.32 -6.12
C THR A 707 18.36 -4.68 -6.37
N LEU A 708 17.33 -5.47 -6.68
CA LEU A 708 15.98 -4.97 -6.95
C LEU A 708 15.31 -4.48 -5.67
N ALA A 709 15.48 -5.19 -4.55
CA ALA A 709 15.04 -4.75 -3.24
C ALA A 709 15.67 -3.38 -2.87
N ALA A 710 16.97 -3.19 -3.14
CA ALA A 710 17.62 -1.91 -2.92
C ALA A 710 17.07 -0.79 -3.82
N ILE A 711 16.79 -1.07 -5.10
CA ILE A 711 16.16 -0.10 -6.00
C ILE A 711 14.78 0.29 -5.48
N LYS A 712 14.00 -0.68 -5.02
CA LYS A 712 12.68 -0.47 -4.42
C LYS A 712 12.76 0.46 -3.21
N ASP A 713 13.68 0.18 -2.29
CA ASP A 713 13.88 1.02 -1.11
C ASP A 713 14.38 2.43 -1.47
N LEU A 714 15.27 2.55 -2.46
CA LEU A 714 15.79 3.84 -2.93
C LEU A 714 14.70 4.69 -3.59
N VAL A 715 13.84 4.09 -4.41
CA VAL A 715 12.71 4.77 -5.07
C VAL A 715 11.66 5.18 -4.05
N ARG A 716 11.35 4.32 -3.09
CA ARG A 716 10.46 4.66 -1.97
C ARG A 716 11.03 5.78 -1.13
N SER A 717 12.31 5.72 -0.77
CA SER A 717 12.98 6.78 -0.02
C SER A 717 12.93 8.12 -0.78
N ALA A 718 13.31 8.12 -2.06
CA ALA A 718 13.30 9.32 -2.90
C ALA A 718 11.90 9.91 -3.15
N SER A 719 10.85 9.10 -3.01
CA SER A 719 9.46 9.52 -3.17
C SER A 719 8.71 9.70 -1.84
N ASN A 720 9.40 9.61 -0.70
CA ASN A 720 8.77 9.62 0.63
C ASN A 720 7.65 8.56 0.77
N GLY A 721 7.90 7.36 0.24
CA GLY A 721 7.00 6.21 0.22
C GLY A 721 5.83 6.31 -0.76
N MET A 722 5.80 7.33 -1.63
CA MET A 722 4.68 7.55 -2.56
C MET A 722 4.76 6.74 -3.85
N VAL A 723 5.97 6.40 -4.29
CA VAL A 723 6.23 5.69 -5.55
C VAL A 723 6.90 4.35 -5.24
N ASP A 724 6.42 3.30 -5.89
CA ASP A 724 7.02 1.97 -5.85
C ASP A 724 7.60 1.61 -7.23
N THR A 725 8.31 0.48 -7.33
CA THR A 725 8.89 -0.02 -8.58
C THR A 725 7.85 -0.24 -9.69
N ASP A 726 6.58 -0.46 -9.35
CA ASP A 726 5.46 -0.61 -10.31
C ASP A 726 5.15 0.67 -11.13
N LEU A 727 5.66 1.83 -10.68
CA LEU A 727 5.41 3.15 -11.29
C LEU A 727 6.63 3.73 -12.01
N ILE A 728 7.78 3.04 -11.95
CA ILE A 728 8.99 3.38 -12.71
C ILE A 728 9.32 2.22 -13.64
N THR A 729 10.20 2.46 -14.60
CA THR A 729 10.61 1.40 -15.54
C THR A 729 12.05 0.99 -15.25
N ILE A 730 12.28 -0.31 -15.10
CA ILE A 730 13.60 -0.89 -14.92
C ILE A 730 13.95 -1.63 -16.20
N LEU A 731 15.04 -1.23 -16.85
CA LEU A 731 15.52 -1.87 -18.08
C LEU A 731 16.94 -2.35 -17.88
N ASP A 732 17.24 -3.55 -18.36
CA ASP A 732 18.62 -3.94 -18.56
C ASP A 732 19.13 -3.40 -19.89
N SER A 733 20.37 -2.93 -19.91
CA SER A 733 21.09 -2.60 -21.14
C SER A 733 21.30 -3.83 -22.05
N MET A 734 21.18 -5.01 -21.45
CA MET A 734 21.19 -6.33 -22.05
C MET A 734 19.91 -7.09 -21.65
N PRO A 735 18.76 -6.71 -22.22
CA PRO A 735 17.47 -7.23 -21.79
C PRO A 735 17.39 -8.74 -21.99
N LEU A 736 16.92 -9.47 -20.96
CA LEU A 736 16.64 -10.91 -21.00
C LEU A 736 17.86 -11.81 -21.28
N ILE A 737 19.08 -11.29 -21.18
CA ILE A 737 20.32 -12.03 -21.43
C ILE A 737 21.13 -12.08 -20.14
N SER A 738 21.22 -13.26 -19.51
CA SER A 738 21.94 -13.43 -18.24
C SER A 738 23.43 -13.71 -18.42
N ALA A 739 23.86 -14.20 -19.58
CA ALA A 739 25.27 -14.50 -19.87
C ALA A 739 26.01 -13.34 -20.53
N ASP A 740 27.30 -13.20 -20.21
CA ASP A 740 28.15 -12.17 -20.79
C ASP A 740 28.60 -12.55 -22.21
N TYR A 741 27.85 -12.07 -23.21
CA TYR A 741 28.18 -12.26 -24.63
C TYR A 741 28.95 -11.07 -25.24
N ASN A 742 29.72 -10.33 -24.43
CA ASN A 742 30.46 -9.13 -24.84
C ASN A 742 31.14 -9.25 -26.21
N GLY A 743 30.59 -8.55 -27.20
CA GLY A 743 31.15 -8.38 -28.56
C GLY A 743 30.56 -9.32 -29.61
N SER A 744 29.62 -10.19 -29.23
CA SER A 744 28.89 -11.06 -30.16
C SER A 744 27.84 -10.30 -30.99
N ALA A 745 27.32 -10.94 -32.05
CA ALA A 745 26.18 -10.40 -32.79
C ALA A 745 24.91 -10.28 -31.93
N LEU A 746 24.72 -11.20 -30.96
CA LEU A 746 23.62 -11.13 -30.00
C LEU A 746 23.77 -9.93 -29.06
N HIS A 747 25.01 -9.59 -28.67
CA HIS A 747 25.31 -8.41 -27.87
C HIS A 747 24.84 -7.13 -28.55
N VAL A 748 25.24 -6.94 -29.81
CA VAL A 748 24.85 -5.76 -30.60
C VAL A 748 23.34 -5.68 -30.74
N LYS A 749 22.68 -6.79 -31.09
CA LYS A 749 21.22 -6.85 -31.26
C LYS A 749 20.46 -6.53 -29.98
N ALA A 750 20.96 -6.97 -28.82
CA ALA A 750 20.37 -6.68 -27.52
C ALA A 750 20.49 -5.18 -27.17
N GLN A 751 21.64 -4.56 -27.42
CA GLN A 751 21.85 -3.13 -27.22
C GLN A 751 20.96 -2.29 -28.15
N GLU A 752 20.85 -2.65 -29.42
CA GLU A 752 19.93 -2.01 -30.38
C GLU A 752 18.47 -2.15 -29.93
N THR A 753 18.07 -3.32 -29.43
CA THR A 753 16.73 -3.53 -28.88
C THR A 753 16.50 -2.66 -27.66
N PHE A 754 17.43 -2.61 -26.72
CA PHE A 754 17.33 -1.75 -25.54
C PHE A 754 17.14 -0.27 -25.94
N LEU A 755 17.91 0.23 -26.92
CA LEU A 755 17.76 1.61 -27.40
C LEU A 755 16.38 1.85 -28.03
N ARG A 756 15.87 0.90 -28.81
CA ARG A 756 14.50 0.97 -29.37
C ARG A 756 13.42 0.94 -28.29
N VAL A 757 13.60 0.13 -27.25
CA VAL A 757 12.69 0.07 -26.09
C VAL A 757 12.72 1.40 -25.33
N LEU A 758 13.91 1.94 -25.08
CA LEU A 758 14.09 3.21 -24.37
C LEU A 758 13.52 4.39 -25.17
N GLU A 759 13.75 4.43 -26.48
CA GLU A 759 13.18 5.44 -27.37
C GLU A 759 11.65 5.34 -27.43
N ALA A 760 11.10 4.14 -27.56
CA ALA A 760 9.65 3.92 -27.52
C ALA A 760 9.04 4.28 -26.14
N LYS A 761 9.82 4.10 -25.06
CA LYS A 761 9.40 4.48 -23.70
C LYS A 761 9.35 5.99 -23.51
N ARG A 762 10.13 6.77 -24.27
CA ARG A 762 10.20 8.25 -24.20
C ARG A 762 10.33 8.76 -22.76
N PRO A 763 11.37 8.35 -22.00
CA PRO A 763 11.53 8.73 -20.60
C PRO A 763 11.73 10.23 -20.40
N ASP A 764 11.38 10.75 -19.23
CA ASP A 764 11.74 12.11 -18.83
C ASP A 764 13.16 12.13 -18.24
N VAL A 765 13.47 11.11 -17.43
CA VAL A 765 14.78 10.93 -16.80
C VAL A 765 15.26 9.49 -16.95
N VAL A 766 16.53 9.34 -17.28
CA VAL A 766 17.24 8.05 -17.31
C VAL A 766 18.32 8.03 -16.24
N LEU A 767 18.16 7.14 -15.26
CA LEU A 767 19.18 6.86 -14.25
C LEU A 767 20.07 5.72 -14.73
N SER A 768 21.28 6.06 -15.16
CA SER A 768 22.22 5.12 -15.77
C SER A 768 23.07 4.42 -14.71
N CYS A 769 22.69 3.19 -14.38
CA CYS A 769 23.37 2.33 -13.40
C CYS A 769 24.23 1.23 -14.06
N PHE A 770 24.55 1.35 -15.36
CA PHE A 770 25.20 0.31 -16.14
C PHE A 770 26.46 0.79 -16.85
N ARG A 771 27.36 -0.16 -17.14
CA ARG A 771 28.50 0.00 -18.05
C ARG A 771 28.70 -1.28 -18.85
N THR A 772 28.84 -1.15 -20.15
CA THR A 772 28.98 -2.27 -21.09
C THR A 772 29.94 -1.93 -22.23
N GLY A 773 30.59 -2.94 -22.81
CA GLY A 773 31.36 -2.77 -24.04
C GLY A 773 30.41 -2.46 -25.19
N THR A 774 30.60 -1.35 -25.91
CA THR A 774 29.74 -1.02 -27.05
C THR A 774 30.49 -0.26 -28.12
N ASN A 775 30.14 -0.56 -29.38
CA ASN A 775 30.55 0.22 -30.54
C ASN A 775 29.52 1.30 -30.91
N ILE A 776 28.32 1.28 -30.31
CA ILE A 776 27.25 2.24 -30.56
C ILE A 776 27.56 3.55 -29.84
N GLU A 777 27.78 4.63 -30.60
CA GLU A 777 28.23 5.92 -30.07
C GLU A 777 27.26 6.50 -29.03
N PHE A 778 25.95 6.51 -29.33
CA PHE A 778 24.92 6.98 -28.40
C PHE A 778 24.97 6.23 -27.05
N MET A 779 25.18 4.91 -27.09
CA MET A 779 25.26 4.10 -25.87
C MET A 779 26.53 4.36 -25.06
N LYS A 780 27.65 4.78 -25.68
CA LYS A 780 28.87 5.18 -24.94
C LYS A 780 28.60 6.40 -24.05
N HIS A 781 27.75 7.32 -24.50
CA HIS A 781 27.39 8.53 -23.75
C HIS A 781 26.26 8.30 -22.73
N LEU A 782 25.39 7.33 -22.99
CA LEU A 782 24.27 6.97 -22.11
C LEU A 782 24.71 6.26 -20.82
N GLN A 783 25.83 5.53 -20.85
CA GLN A 783 26.34 4.76 -19.71
C GLN A 783 26.70 5.61 -18.47
N GLY A 784 26.68 4.98 -17.30
CA GLY A 784 27.16 5.59 -16.07
C GLY A 784 28.66 5.87 -16.11
N GLN A 785 29.09 7.03 -15.63
CA GLN A 785 30.49 7.46 -15.57
C GLN A 785 31.29 6.76 -14.45
N GLY A 786 30.58 6.07 -13.55
CA GLY A 786 31.13 5.35 -12.41
C GLY A 786 31.06 6.15 -11.10
N ILE A 787 31.56 5.54 -10.04
CA ILE A 787 31.39 6.01 -8.65
C ILE A 787 32.01 7.40 -8.46
N GLY A 788 31.16 8.39 -8.16
CA GLY A 788 31.55 9.75 -7.78
C GLY A 788 32.17 10.58 -8.89
N LYS A 789 31.85 10.27 -10.16
CA LYS A 789 32.50 10.86 -11.35
C LYS A 789 31.64 11.84 -12.16
N ASP A 790 30.42 12.13 -11.76
CA ASP A 790 29.56 13.08 -12.46
C ASP A 790 29.05 14.17 -11.52
N ASP A 791 29.06 15.41 -11.98
CA ASP A 791 28.62 16.57 -11.20
C ASP A 791 27.23 17.07 -11.65
N TYR A 792 26.76 16.73 -12.87
CA TYR A 792 25.52 17.31 -13.42
C TYR A 792 24.69 16.38 -14.33
N PRO A 793 23.35 16.56 -14.36
CA PRO A 793 22.49 15.96 -15.38
C PRO A 793 22.95 16.38 -16.76
N ALA A 794 23.03 15.42 -17.69
CA ALA A 794 23.29 15.71 -19.09
C ALA A 794 21.99 15.51 -19.88
N ARG A 795 21.60 16.51 -20.67
CA ARG A 795 20.42 16.41 -21.54
C ARG A 795 20.77 15.68 -22.82
N PHE A 796 20.00 14.64 -23.14
CA PHE A 796 20.15 13.82 -24.33
C PHE A 796 18.99 14.03 -25.28
N THR A 797 19.22 13.76 -26.56
CA THR A 797 18.19 13.76 -27.60
C THR A 797 18.35 12.49 -28.42
N PHE A 798 17.28 11.73 -28.57
CA PHE A 798 17.28 10.59 -29.48
C PHE A 798 17.42 11.08 -30.92
N PRO A 799 18.38 10.54 -31.71
CA PRO A 799 18.61 11.00 -33.07
C PRO A 799 17.39 10.86 -34.00
N ASP A 800 16.61 9.78 -33.82
CA ASP A 800 15.53 9.42 -34.76
C ASP A 800 14.20 10.07 -34.37
N SER A 801 13.80 10.00 -33.10
CA SER A 801 12.54 10.60 -32.61
C SER A 801 12.62 12.07 -32.21
N GLY A 802 13.82 12.63 -32.00
CA GLY A 802 14.03 13.97 -31.44
C GLY A 802 13.59 14.13 -29.98
N HIS A 803 13.21 13.03 -29.31
CA HIS A 803 12.76 13.06 -27.91
C HIS A 803 13.92 13.40 -26.97
N GLN A 804 13.69 14.33 -26.04
CA GLN A 804 14.69 14.79 -25.08
C GLN A 804 14.46 14.20 -23.69
N PHE A 805 15.54 13.89 -22.98
CA PHE A 805 15.49 13.39 -21.60
C PHE A 805 16.76 13.77 -20.83
N ASP A 806 16.68 13.80 -19.49
CA ASP A 806 17.86 14.02 -18.63
C ASP A 806 18.49 12.70 -18.20
N ARG A 807 19.80 12.59 -18.37
CA ARG A 807 20.59 11.44 -17.93
C ARG A 807 21.29 11.75 -16.62
N ILE A 808 20.98 10.98 -15.59
CA ILE A 808 21.69 10.99 -14.30
C ILE A 808 22.65 9.81 -14.27
N SER A 809 23.94 10.09 -14.07
CA SER A 809 24.95 9.05 -13.96
C SER A 809 24.99 8.50 -12.54
N ALA A 810 24.71 7.22 -12.39
CA ALA A 810 24.91 6.49 -11.14
C ALA A 810 25.86 5.31 -11.36
N PHE A 811 25.91 4.42 -10.39
CA PHE A 811 26.62 3.15 -10.48
C PHE A 811 25.70 2.01 -10.07
N HIS A 812 26.03 0.79 -10.49
CA HIS A 812 25.17 -0.36 -10.29
C HIS A 812 24.86 -0.60 -8.80
N PRO A 813 23.59 -0.69 -8.36
CA PRO A 813 23.24 -0.83 -6.93
C PRO A 813 23.88 -2.05 -6.27
N SER A 814 24.03 -3.16 -7.00
CA SER A 814 24.77 -4.37 -6.57
C SER A 814 26.19 -4.05 -6.02
N TYR A 815 26.84 -2.97 -6.48
CA TYR A 815 28.13 -2.57 -5.92
C TYR A 815 28.01 -2.19 -4.44
N ALA A 816 26.97 -1.45 -4.03
CA ALA A 816 26.80 -0.99 -2.65
C ALA A 816 26.09 -2.01 -1.74
N VAL A 817 25.35 -2.98 -2.31
CA VAL A 817 24.59 -3.95 -1.51
C VAL A 817 25.15 -5.37 -1.55
N ASN A 818 25.87 -5.74 -2.60
CA ASN A 818 26.49 -7.07 -2.71
C ASN A 818 28.03 -7.01 -2.65
N ARG A 819 28.68 -6.14 -3.44
CA ARG A 819 30.16 -6.12 -3.55
C ARG A 819 30.84 -5.41 -2.38
N MET A 820 30.37 -4.23 -2.03
CA MET A 820 30.91 -3.34 -0.99
C MET A 820 29.84 -3.04 0.05
N ALA A 821 29.12 -4.08 0.47
CA ALA A 821 27.93 -4.01 1.33
C ALA A 821 28.15 -3.31 2.68
N PHE A 822 29.41 -3.21 3.13
CA PHE A 822 29.85 -2.72 4.43
C PHE A 822 30.31 -1.26 4.43
N ASP A 823 30.54 -0.65 3.28
CA ASP A 823 30.95 0.76 3.18
C ASP A 823 29.71 1.65 3.01
N ALA A 824 29.20 2.22 4.11
CA ALA A 824 27.95 2.99 4.09
C ALA A 824 27.99 4.19 3.11
N CYS A 825 29.19 4.73 2.84
CA CYS A 825 29.36 5.84 1.90
C CYS A 825 28.80 5.55 0.49
N PHE A 826 28.90 4.30 0.00
CA PHE A 826 28.36 3.96 -1.32
C PHE A 826 26.83 3.90 -1.31
N ARG A 827 26.20 3.46 -0.21
CA ARG A 827 24.74 3.52 -0.07
C ARG A 827 24.26 4.97 -0.02
N HIS A 828 24.94 5.84 0.72
CA HIS A 828 24.63 7.28 0.74
C HIS A 828 24.74 7.92 -0.64
N LEU A 829 25.76 7.55 -1.41
CA LEU A 829 25.89 8.05 -2.78
C LEU A 829 24.76 7.55 -3.68
N LEU A 830 24.37 6.27 -3.60
CA LEU A 830 23.20 5.78 -4.36
C LEU A 830 21.92 6.52 -3.98
N MET A 831 21.67 6.73 -2.68
CA MET A 831 20.54 7.51 -2.22
C MET A 831 20.54 8.89 -2.87
N LEU A 832 21.68 9.60 -2.82
CA LEU A 832 21.81 10.92 -3.44
C LEU A 832 21.47 10.90 -4.94
N GLU A 833 22.03 9.96 -5.72
CA GLU A 833 21.78 9.93 -7.17
C GLU A 833 20.33 9.53 -7.50
N PHE A 834 19.71 8.64 -6.72
CA PHE A 834 18.29 8.29 -6.88
C PHE A 834 17.37 9.45 -6.51
N HIS A 835 17.68 10.19 -5.44
CA HIS A 835 16.94 11.39 -5.05
C HIS A 835 17.09 12.49 -6.10
N GLN A 836 18.28 12.67 -6.67
CA GLN A 836 18.49 13.61 -7.76
C GLN A 836 17.65 13.25 -8.99
N ALA A 837 17.65 11.98 -9.40
CA ALA A 837 16.86 11.52 -10.53
C ALA A 837 15.36 11.67 -10.30
N ALA A 838 14.87 11.29 -9.12
CA ALA A 838 13.49 11.45 -8.68
C ALA A 838 13.06 12.93 -8.65
N ALA A 839 13.86 13.80 -8.03
CA ALA A 839 13.57 15.21 -7.91
C ALA A 839 13.47 15.87 -9.29
N ILE A 840 14.40 15.57 -10.20
CA ILE A 840 14.35 16.09 -11.57
C ILE A 840 13.13 15.51 -12.32
N CYS A 841 12.85 14.21 -12.17
CA CYS A 841 11.74 13.57 -12.87
C CYS A 841 10.37 14.07 -12.42
N TRP A 842 10.16 14.29 -11.12
CA TRP A 842 8.83 14.57 -10.57
C TRP A 842 8.60 16.03 -10.21
N SER A 843 9.65 16.76 -9.82
CA SER A 843 9.54 18.17 -9.42
C SER A 843 10.22 19.13 -10.40
N GLY A 844 11.06 18.63 -11.32
CA GLY A 844 11.85 19.45 -12.24
C GLY A 844 12.94 20.29 -11.57
N ILE A 845 13.14 20.16 -10.24
CA ILE A 845 14.01 21.03 -9.44
C ILE A 845 15.02 20.16 -8.69
N TRP A 846 16.30 20.49 -8.84
CA TRP A 846 17.39 19.94 -8.03
C TRP A 846 18.44 21.01 -7.75
N VAL A 847 18.81 21.17 -6.48
CA VAL A 847 19.84 22.11 -6.05
C VAL A 847 21.04 21.33 -5.54
N GLN A 848 22.19 21.49 -6.21
CA GLN A 848 23.44 20.90 -5.75
C GLN A 848 24.00 21.70 -4.58
N GLU A 849 24.28 21.01 -3.48
CA GLU A 849 24.96 21.59 -2.34
C GLU A 849 26.44 21.17 -2.26
N PRO A 850 27.33 21.97 -1.65
CA PRO A 850 28.75 21.64 -1.56
C PRO A 850 29.04 20.27 -0.93
N TRP A 851 28.20 19.80 -0.02
CA TRP A 851 28.39 18.50 0.61
C TRP A 851 28.16 17.34 -0.36
N MET A 852 27.24 17.47 -1.32
CA MET A 852 26.93 16.43 -2.30
C MET A 852 28.15 16.15 -3.19
N VAL A 853 28.81 17.22 -3.65
CA VAL A 853 30.05 17.14 -4.43
C VAL A 853 31.17 16.48 -3.62
N GLN A 854 31.29 16.81 -2.34
CA GLN A 854 32.34 16.22 -1.53
C GLN A 854 32.05 14.75 -1.17
N LEU A 855 30.78 14.34 -1.02
CA LEU A 855 30.38 12.93 -0.89
C LEU A 855 30.82 12.13 -2.13
N ARG A 856 30.54 12.64 -3.34
CA ARG A 856 31.01 12.04 -4.60
C ARG A 856 32.52 11.86 -4.62
N ARG A 857 33.28 12.91 -4.27
CA ARG A 857 34.75 12.85 -4.18
C ARG A 857 35.24 11.85 -3.14
N HIS A 858 34.56 11.77 -2.00
CA HIS A 858 34.90 10.81 -0.94
C HIS A 858 34.72 9.38 -1.43
N CYS A 859 33.55 9.04 -1.99
CA CYS A 859 33.29 7.71 -2.55
C CYS A 859 34.25 7.35 -3.69
N ALA A 860 34.61 8.30 -4.55
CA ALA A 860 35.59 8.08 -5.61
C ALA A 860 36.97 7.71 -5.04
N ARG A 861 37.43 8.36 -3.97
CA ARG A 861 38.69 8.02 -3.28
C ARG A 861 38.59 6.66 -2.58
N THR A 862 37.50 6.40 -1.86
CA THR A 862 37.27 5.14 -1.16
C THR A 862 37.29 3.96 -2.14
N MET A 863 36.67 4.10 -3.31
CA MET A 863 36.73 3.09 -4.38
C MET A 863 38.17 2.84 -4.88
N LEU A 864 38.99 3.88 -5.03
CA LEU A 864 40.40 3.72 -5.43
C LEU A 864 41.22 3.00 -4.36
N HIS A 865 40.98 3.27 -3.08
CA HIS A 865 41.63 2.53 -1.98
C HIS A 865 41.22 1.05 -1.96
N ASN A 866 39.97 0.74 -2.29
CA ASN A 866 39.44 -0.61 -2.29
C ASN A 866 39.79 -1.45 -3.54
N LYS A 867 40.39 -0.84 -4.58
CA LYS A 867 40.70 -1.52 -5.86
C LYS A 867 41.78 -2.62 -5.78
N GLY A 868 42.50 -2.74 -4.66
CA GLY A 868 43.63 -3.68 -4.49
C GLY A 868 43.39 -4.89 -3.58
N SER A 869 42.23 -5.01 -2.93
CA SER A 869 41.95 -6.11 -1.97
C SER A 869 41.25 -7.27 -2.68
N LEU A 870 41.99 -8.34 -2.99
CA LEU A 870 41.51 -9.53 -3.72
C LEU A 870 41.04 -10.67 -2.81
N ASP A 871 41.34 -10.64 -1.51
CA ASP A 871 40.84 -11.62 -0.54
C ASP A 871 39.71 -11.01 0.30
N ILE A 872 38.48 -11.22 -0.17
CA ILE A 872 37.24 -10.72 0.44
C ILE A 872 37.07 -11.22 1.89
N ARG A 873 37.73 -12.31 2.30
CA ARG A 873 37.53 -12.96 3.61
C ARG A 873 38.42 -12.36 4.69
N ALA A 874 39.74 -12.32 4.49
CA ALA A 874 40.68 -11.68 5.42
C ALA A 874 40.41 -10.16 5.56
N ASP A 875 39.92 -9.54 4.49
CA ASP A 875 39.56 -8.12 4.42
C ASP A 875 38.37 -7.76 5.33
N ARG A 876 37.42 -8.67 5.59
CA ARG A 876 36.22 -8.38 6.40
C ARG A 876 36.51 -8.25 7.89
N VAL A 877 37.24 -9.21 8.47
CA VAL A 877 37.63 -9.15 9.89
C VAL A 877 38.57 -7.97 10.12
N ALA A 878 39.50 -7.73 9.19
CA ALA A 878 40.37 -6.54 9.23
C ALA A 878 39.56 -5.24 9.19
N LYS A 879 38.54 -5.15 8.33
CA LYS A 879 37.64 -3.98 8.25
C LYS A 879 36.80 -3.80 9.50
N LEU A 880 36.29 -4.86 10.11
CA LEU A 880 35.61 -4.76 11.40
C LEU A 880 36.56 -4.27 12.49
N CYS A 881 37.79 -4.78 12.56
CA CYS A 881 38.80 -4.28 13.50
C CYS A 881 39.14 -2.80 13.26
N ILE A 882 39.23 -2.37 12.00
CA ILE A 882 39.42 -0.96 11.64
C ILE A 882 38.22 -0.12 12.08
N ALA A 883 36.99 -0.53 11.76
CA ALA A 883 35.76 0.17 12.12
C ALA A 883 35.60 0.28 13.65
N VAL A 884 35.90 -0.79 14.38
CA VAL A 884 35.96 -0.83 15.84
C VAL A 884 37.01 0.16 16.38
N THR A 885 38.22 0.15 15.82
CA THR A 885 39.30 1.08 16.22
C THR A 885 38.89 2.53 15.99
N ASP A 886 38.27 2.80 14.85
CA ASP A 886 37.77 4.09 14.45
C ASP A 886 36.63 4.58 15.36
N PHE A 887 35.72 3.69 15.75
CA PHE A 887 34.64 3.98 16.68
C PHE A 887 35.17 4.26 18.09
N LYS A 888 36.15 3.47 18.57
CA LYS A 888 36.87 3.74 19.82
C LYS A 888 37.55 5.11 19.80
N ALA A 889 38.18 5.48 18.69
CA ALA A 889 38.77 6.81 18.53
C ALA A 889 37.71 7.93 18.56
N ALA A 890 36.51 7.69 18.03
CA ALA A 890 35.38 8.61 18.13
C ALA A 890 34.87 8.75 19.57
N LEU A 891 34.75 7.64 20.32
CA LEU A 891 34.39 7.64 21.74
C LEU A 891 35.41 8.44 22.58
N LYS A 892 36.70 8.20 22.39
CA LYS A 892 37.78 8.95 23.06
C LYS A 892 37.72 10.45 22.79
N LYS A 893 37.49 10.83 21.52
CA LYS A 893 37.30 12.24 21.15
C LYS A 893 36.11 12.83 21.91
N LEU A 894 34.99 12.12 21.93
CA LEU A 894 33.78 12.59 22.60
C LEU A 894 33.98 12.74 24.11
N HIS A 895 34.64 11.78 24.77
CA HIS A 895 35.02 11.85 26.18
C HIS A 895 36.01 13.00 26.50
N TYR A 896 37.06 13.15 25.70
CA TYR A 896 38.00 14.28 25.82
C TYR A 896 37.28 15.63 25.72
N PHE A 897 36.36 15.76 24.76
CA PHE A 897 35.56 16.97 24.63
C PHE A 897 34.53 17.16 25.75
N GLN A 898 34.02 16.10 26.41
CA GLN A 898 33.17 16.24 27.61
C GLN A 898 33.94 16.87 28.78
N LEU A 899 35.22 16.49 28.94
CA LEU A 899 36.12 17.05 29.96
C LEU A 899 36.53 18.50 29.66
N GLU A 900 36.71 18.87 28.38
CA GLU A 900 37.04 20.25 27.97
C GLU A 900 35.82 21.17 27.77
N ALA A 901 34.63 20.66 27.43
CA ALA A 901 33.39 21.46 27.34
C ALA A 901 32.92 21.96 28.72
N CYS A 902 33.38 21.30 29.80
CA CYS A 902 33.28 21.86 31.14
C CYS A 902 34.17 23.10 31.35
N LYS A 903 35.05 23.44 30.39
CA LYS A 903 36.01 24.55 30.44
C LYS A 903 35.96 25.51 29.22
N SER A 904 35.37 25.14 28.08
CA SER A 904 35.38 25.93 26.83
C SER A 904 34.00 26.17 26.20
N LYS A 905 33.87 27.21 25.37
CA LYS A 905 32.63 27.67 24.70
C LYS A 905 32.21 26.85 23.46
N HIS A 906 32.70 25.63 23.26
CA HIS A 906 32.36 24.87 22.05
C HIS A 906 30.94 24.27 22.13
N SER A 907 30.12 24.48 21.10
CA SER A 907 28.75 23.94 21.03
C SER A 907 28.78 22.40 20.94
N PRO A 908 28.03 21.69 21.82
CA PRO A 908 27.90 20.23 21.80
C PRO A 908 27.54 19.66 20.42
N ARG A 909 26.78 20.43 19.62
CA ARG A 909 26.42 20.08 18.23
C ARG A 909 27.64 19.89 17.33
N ARG A 910 28.63 20.80 17.39
CA ARG A 910 29.86 20.71 16.58
C ARG A 910 30.70 19.51 16.98
N MET A 911 30.70 19.14 18.26
CA MET A 911 31.44 18.01 18.81
C MET A 911 30.89 16.67 18.30
N ILE A 912 29.57 16.46 18.40
CA ILE A 912 28.92 15.24 17.89
C ILE A 912 29.18 15.11 16.38
N ARG A 913 28.98 16.18 15.60
CA ARG A 913 29.22 16.17 14.14
C ARG A 913 30.65 15.81 13.75
N ARG A 914 31.66 16.30 14.50
CA ARG A 914 33.08 16.00 14.24
C ARG A 914 33.50 14.58 14.63
N SER A 915 32.77 13.94 15.54
CA SER A 915 33.05 12.56 15.96
C SER A 915 32.78 11.52 14.87
N LYS A 916 31.85 11.81 13.94
CA LYS A 916 31.35 10.85 12.92
C LYS A 916 30.84 9.53 13.54
N MET A 917 30.31 9.61 14.76
CA MET A 917 29.98 8.43 15.55
C MET A 917 28.78 7.64 14.99
N SER A 918 27.79 8.32 14.39
CA SER A 918 26.66 7.68 13.70
C SER A 918 27.11 6.84 12.52
N SER A 919 27.89 7.40 11.59
CA SER A 919 28.38 6.66 10.42
C SER A 919 29.27 5.47 10.82
N LYS A 920 30.14 5.66 11.83
CA LYS A 920 31.00 4.58 12.32
C LYS A 920 30.21 3.46 13.01
N ALA A 921 29.13 3.80 13.71
CA ALA A 921 28.22 2.81 14.26
C ALA A 921 27.47 2.05 13.15
N CYS A 922 27.00 2.75 12.10
CA CYS A 922 26.40 2.12 10.93
C CYS A 922 27.37 1.14 10.24
N ASP A 923 28.62 1.53 10.03
CA ASP A 923 29.63 0.66 9.41
C ASP A 923 29.82 -0.64 10.20
N ILE A 924 29.90 -0.56 11.53
CA ILE A 924 29.97 -1.73 12.42
C ILE A 924 28.68 -2.56 12.32
N GLY A 925 27.51 -1.93 12.36
CA GLY A 925 26.21 -2.59 12.23
C GLY A 925 26.09 -3.39 10.93
N LEU A 926 26.50 -2.79 9.81
CA LEU A 926 26.49 -3.43 8.49
C LEU A 926 27.47 -4.60 8.39
N LEU A 927 28.67 -4.47 8.98
CA LEU A 927 29.65 -5.54 9.02
C LEU A 927 29.16 -6.75 9.84
N LEU A 928 28.42 -6.50 10.93
CA LEU A 928 27.88 -7.55 11.79
C LEU A 928 26.60 -8.22 11.25
N GLN A 929 25.87 -7.58 10.32
CA GLN A 929 24.70 -8.18 9.65
C GLN A 929 25.08 -9.25 8.62
N ASN A 930 26.36 -9.40 8.27
CA ASN A 930 26.81 -10.33 7.25
C ASN A 930 27.23 -11.68 7.87
N ASP A 931 26.49 -12.75 7.56
CA ASP A 931 26.67 -14.09 8.16
C ASP A 931 28.10 -14.66 8.01
N ALA A 932 28.82 -14.32 6.94
CA ALA A 932 30.19 -14.80 6.74
C ALA A 932 31.22 -14.15 7.68
N VAL A 933 30.92 -12.98 8.26
CA VAL A 933 31.77 -12.38 9.32
C VAL A 933 31.56 -13.10 10.65
N VAL A 934 30.36 -13.67 10.86
CA VAL A 934 29.96 -14.34 12.10
C VAL A 934 30.72 -15.65 12.31
N GLU A 935 30.88 -16.45 11.26
CA GLU A 935 31.60 -17.73 11.33
C GLU A 935 33.09 -17.53 11.68
N ASP A 936 33.72 -16.50 11.12
CA ASP A 936 35.16 -16.27 11.26
C ASP A 936 35.52 -15.65 12.63
N LEU A 937 34.63 -14.85 13.24
CA LEU A 937 34.84 -14.24 14.56
C LEU A 937 34.83 -15.26 15.72
N GLY A 938 34.22 -16.43 15.53
CA GLY A 938 34.20 -17.51 16.52
C GLY A 938 35.59 -18.08 16.87
N SER A 939 36.61 -17.77 16.06
CA SER A 939 37.99 -18.24 16.22
C SER A 939 38.92 -17.28 16.97
N LEU A 940 38.49 -16.04 17.25
CA LEU A 940 39.33 -15.02 17.87
C LEU A 940 39.34 -15.11 19.41
N PRO A 941 40.52 -15.02 20.07
CA PRO A 941 40.63 -15.12 21.53
C PRO A 941 40.11 -13.90 22.29
N LYS A 942 39.93 -12.74 21.63
CA LYS A 942 39.27 -11.54 22.20
C LYS A 942 38.32 -10.94 21.16
N TYR A 943 37.06 -10.74 21.52
CA TYR A 943 36.03 -10.24 20.62
C TYR A 943 36.21 -8.72 20.38
N PRO A 944 36.27 -8.23 19.12
CA PRO A 944 36.45 -6.80 18.83
C PRO A 944 35.41 -5.88 19.52
N ILE A 945 34.18 -6.35 19.70
CA ILE A 945 33.10 -5.60 20.35
C ILE A 945 33.32 -5.43 21.86
N VAL A 946 33.98 -6.38 22.53
CA VAL A 946 34.36 -6.25 23.95
C VAL A 946 35.30 -5.06 24.14
N GLU A 947 36.16 -4.76 23.16
CA GLU A 947 37.02 -3.57 23.24
C GLU A 947 36.26 -2.25 23.17
N ILE A 948 35.10 -2.22 22.49
CA ILE A 948 34.20 -1.04 22.48
C ILE A 948 33.55 -0.90 23.85
N VAL A 949 33.07 -2.01 24.42
CA VAL A 949 32.45 -2.01 25.76
C VAL A 949 33.46 -1.55 26.81
N GLU A 950 34.67 -2.11 26.81
CA GLU A 950 35.76 -1.68 27.70
C GLU A 950 36.05 -0.18 27.54
N GLU A 951 36.25 0.31 26.31
CA GLU A 951 36.57 1.72 26.06
C GLU A 951 35.44 2.67 26.49
N ALA A 952 34.19 2.27 26.25
CA ALA A 952 33.03 3.04 26.68
C ALA A 952 32.91 3.05 28.22
N LEU A 953 33.19 1.94 28.91
CA LEU A 953 33.26 1.91 30.38
C LEU A 953 34.35 2.85 30.93
N ARG A 954 35.52 2.93 30.28
CA ARG A 954 36.55 3.93 30.63
C ARG A 954 36.02 5.35 30.47
N CYS A 955 35.32 5.62 29.35
CA CYS A 955 34.73 6.93 29.09
C CYS A 955 33.63 7.32 30.11
N LEU A 956 32.99 6.33 30.75
CA LEU A 956 31.99 6.53 31.79
C LEU A 956 32.58 6.54 33.21
N GLY A 957 33.86 6.22 33.38
CA GLY A 957 34.49 6.06 34.70
C GLY A 957 33.99 4.83 35.47
N ALA A 958 33.49 3.82 34.76
CA ALA A 958 32.86 2.62 35.32
C ALA A 958 33.71 1.36 35.11
N GLU A 959 35.03 1.48 35.31
CA GLU A 959 35.99 0.38 35.07
C GLU A 959 35.89 -0.75 36.10
N ASP A 960 35.29 -0.48 37.26
CA ASP A 960 35.16 -1.43 38.38
C ASP A 960 33.98 -2.40 38.23
N ILE A 961 33.27 -2.41 37.10
CA ILE A 961 32.13 -3.33 36.89
C ILE A 961 32.65 -4.77 36.71
N GLU A 962 32.24 -5.65 37.61
CA GLU A 962 32.63 -7.06 37.61
C GLU A 962 32.06 -7.84 36.41
N LEU A 963 32.85 -8.81 35.93
CA LEU A 963 32.43 -9.77 34.91
C LEU A 963 31.27 -10.64 35.42
N ASN A 964 30.37 -10.98 34.51
CA ASN A 964 29.26 -11.87 34.83
C ASN A 964 29.71 -13.34 34.85
N THR A 965 29.90 -13.90 36.04
CA THR A 965 30.36 -15.29 36.21
C THR A 965 29.23 -16.32 36.35
N ALA A 966 27.97 -15.88 36.36
CA ALA A 966 26.81 -16.75 36.56
C ALA A 966 26.41 -17.44 35.24
N ILE A 967 26.73 -18.74 35.13
CA ILE A 967 26.44 -19.57 33.95
C ILE A 967 24.96 -19.48 33.57
N GLY A 968 24.69 -19.29 32.27
CA GLY A 968 23.33 -19.22 31.70
C GLY A 968 22.64 -17.86 31.89
N THR A 969 23.31 -16.88 32.50
CA THR A 969 22.77 -15.51 32.62
C THR A 969 23.27 -14.62 31.48
N ALA A 970 22.45 -13.66 31.07
CA ALA A 970 22.77 -12.69 30.02
C ALA A 970 23.67 -11.57 30.56
N GLY A 971 24.62 -11.10 29.73
CA GLY A 971 25.60 -10.08 30.10
C GLY A 971 27.03 -10.60 30.09
N TYR A 972 27.96 -9.82 29.52
CA TYR A 972 29.40 -10.01 29.70
C TYR A 972 29.87 -9.43 31.06
N TYR A 973 29.28 -8.30 31.44
CA TYR A 973 29.43 -7.62 32.72
C TYR A 973 28.11 -7.70 33.52
N ASN A 974 28.18 -7.48 34.83
CA ASN A 974 26.99 -7.39 35.68
C ASN A 974 26.03 -6.30 35.18
N HIS A 975 24.90 -6.72 34.60
CA HIS A 975 23.98 -5.82 33.91
C HIS A 975 23.31 -4.80 34.84
N LEU A 976 22.98 -5.20 36.08
CA LEU A 976 22.36 -4.30 37.06
C LEU A 976 23.30 -3.14 37.40
N ARG A 977 24.59 -3.44 37.64
CA ARG A 977 25.62 -2.43 37.91
C ARG A 977 25.87 -1.48 36.73
N LEU A 978 25.64 -1.96 35.51
CA LEU A 978 25.77 -1.18 34.29
C LEU A 978 24.57 -0.25 34.07
N LEU A 979 23.36 -0.65 34.49
CA LEU A 979 22.16 0.19 34.48
C LEU A 979 22.13 1.20 35.63
N ASP A 980 22.79 0.90 36.75
CA ASP A 980 22.95 1.82 37.89
C ASP A 980 23.88 3.01 37.57
N GLN A 981 24.46 3.06 36.36
CA GLN A 981 25.28 4.19 35.93
C GLN A 981 24.39 5.40 35.63
N GLU A 982 24.47 6.43 36.46
CA GLU A 982 23.80 7.70 36.23
C GLU A 982 24.72 8.71 35.56
N SER A 983 24.17 9.54 34.66
CA SER A 983 24.94 10.66 34.12
C SER A 983 25.07 11.78 35.14
N HIS A 984 26.28 12.02 35.63
CA HIS A 984 26.59 13.15 36.54
C HIS A 984 26.81 14.49 35.79
N LEU A 985 26.61 14.51 34.46
CA LEU A 985 26.86 15.67 33.63
C LEU A 985 25.72 16.69 33.72
N LYS A 986 26.08 17.95 33.99
CA LYS A 986 25.11 19.04 34.20
C LYS A 986 24.51 19.62 32.91
N GLN A 987 25.22 19.51 31.78
CA GLN A 987 24.72 20.03 30.51
C GLN A 987 23.73 19.06 29.85
N PRO A 988 22.49 19.47 29.51
CA PRO A 988 21.43 18.59 28.99
C PRO A 988 21.80 17.82 27.72
N HIS A 989 22.57 18.44 26.83
CA HIS A 989 23.01 17.82 25.58
C HIS A 989 24.08 16.76 25.81
N THR A 990 25.05 17.06 26.66
CA THR A 990 26.14 16.16 27.03
C THR A 990 25.62 14.97 27.84
N ARG A 991 24.66 15.22 28.74
CA ARG A 991 23.93 14.20 29.49
C ARG A 991 23.18 13.23 28.57
N ALA A 992 22.47 13.74 27.57
CA ALA A 992 21.75 12.88 26.63
C ALA A 992 22.69 11.97 25.82
N ILE A 993 23.87 12.43 25.42
CA ILE A 993 24.86 11.57 24.74
C ILE A 993 25.38 10.49 25.69
N HIS A 994 25.61 10.84 26.96
CA HIS A 994 26.03 9.90 27.99
C HIS A 994 24.96 8.83 28.23
N GLU A 995 23.67 9.21 28.27
CA GLU A 995 22.54 8.30 28.37
C GLU A 995 22.41 7.38 27.14
N MET A 996 22.66 7.90 25.93
CA MET A 996 22.71 7.08 24.71
C MET A 996 23.86 6.05 24.75
N LEU A 997 25.02 6.41 25.30
CA LEU A 997 26.15 5.49 25.47
C LEU A 997 25.84 4.41 26.51
N ILE A 998 25.24 4.76 27.64
CA ILE A 998 24.77 3.78 28.65
C ILE A 998 23.76 2.82 28.01
N THR A 999 22.83 3.34 27.19
CA THR A 999 21.85 2.51 26.47
C THR A 999 22.53 1.56 25.48
N LEU A 1000 23.48 2.04 24.67
CA LEU A 1000 24.26 1.20 23.75
C LEU A 1000 24.99 0.10 24.53
N LEU A 1001 25.64 0.43 25.65
CA LEU A 1001 26.34 -0.55 26.47
C LEU A 1001 25.40 -1.58 27.09
N GLY A 1002 24.24 -1.16 27.59
CA GLY A 1002 23.21 -2.06 28.11
C GLY A 1002 22.76 -3.06 27.04
N GLN A 1003 22.51 -2.57 25.82
CA GLN A 1003 22.11 -3.41 24.69
C GLN A 1003 23.24 -4.36 24.27
N LEU A 1004 24.47 -3.87 24.09
CA LEU A 1004 25.63 -4.70 23.72
C LEU A 1004 25.92 -5.75 24.80
N ASN A 1005 25.83 -5.40 26.08
CA ASN A 1005 26.10 -6.33 27.18
C ASN A 1005 25.13 -7.52 27.14
N LEU A 1006 23.83 -7.26 26.96
CA LEU A 1006 22.79 -8.30 26.91
C LEU A 1006 22.89 -9.22 25.69
N THR A 1007 23.72 -8.89 24.70
CA THR A 1007 23.95 -9.79 23.56
C THR A 1007 24.84 -10.98 23.90
N PHE A 1008 25.53 -10.96 25.05
CA PHE A 1008 26.37 -12.04 25.54
C PHE A 1008 25.62 -12.94 26.52
N THR A 1009 25.93 -14.23 26.54
CA THR A 1009 25.46 -15.20 27.54
C THR A 1009 26.65 -15.95 28.12
N ALA A 1010 26.74 -16.03 29.45
CA ALA A 1010 27.84 -16.71 30.13
C ALA A 1010 27.75 -18.24 29.97
N GLU A 1011 28.82 -18.87 29.48
CA GLU A 1011 28.92 -20.31 29.23
C GLU A 1011 29.82 -21.01 30.27
N PRO A 1012 29.72 -22.34 30.43
CA PRO A 1012 30.61 -23.10 31.29
C PRO A 1012 32.09 -22.86 30.95
N ARG A 1013 32.96 -22.83 31.98
CA ARG A 1013 34.42 -22.61 31.88
C ARG A 1013 34.85 -21.18 31.53
N GLY A 1014 33.98 -20.18 31.69
CA GLY A 1014 34.34 -18.76 31.55
C GLY A 1014 34.33 -18.24 30.11
N TYR A 1015 33.66 -18.95 29.21
CA TYR A 1015 33.40 -18.50 27.83
C TYR A 1015 32.09 -17.71 27.76
N TYR A 1016 31.88 -16.98 26.66
CA TYR A 1016 30.62 -16.29 26.39
C TYR A 1016 30.15 -16.59 24.97
N SER A 1017 28.88 -16.95 24.83
CA SER A 1017 28.19 -16.98 23.53
C SER A 1017 27.56 -15.62 23.24
N TRP A 1018 27.41 -15.25 21.97
CA TRP A 1018 26.89 -13.94 21.60
C TRP A 1018 26.18 -13.94 20.23
N THR A 1019 25.40 -12.91 19.96
CA THR A 1019 24.56 -12.79 18.76
C THR A 1019 24.91 -11.55 17.93
N CYS A 1020 25.51 -11.76 16.75
CA CYS A 1020 25.89 -10.68 15.82
C CYS A 1020 24.70 -9.83 15.39
N GLN A 1021 23.54 -10.44 15.16
CA GLN A 1021 22.31 -9.75 14.74
C GLN A 1021 21.82 -8.76 15.81
N LEU A 1022 21.86 -9.13 17.09
CA LEU A 1022 21.46 -8.23 18.19
C LEU A 1022 22.48 -7.10 18.38
N GLN A 1023 23.78 -7.39 18.20
CA GLN A 1023 24.82 -6.36 18.26
C GLN A 1023 24.71 -5.38 17.11
N ALA A 1024 24.48 -5.87 15.89
CA ALA A 1024 24.22 -5.03 14.74
C ALA A 1024 23.03 -4.09 14.96
N ALA A 1025 21.91 -4.63 15.47
CA ALA A 1025 20.74 -3.83 15.81
C ALA A 1025 21.03 -2.78 16.88
N ALA A 1026 21.88 -3.07 17.87
CA ALA A 1026 22.29 -2.10 18.89
C ALA A 1026 23.09 -0.93 18.30
N PHE A 1027 24.04 -1.20 17.39
CA PHE A 1027 24.80 -0.15 16.71
C PHE A 1027 23.93 0.70 15.78
N VAL A 1028 22.99 0.10 15.05
CA VAL A 1028 22.05 0.83 14.17
C VAL A 1028 21.16 1.76 15.00
N ARG A 1029 20.52 1.25 16.07
CA ARG A 1029 19.69 2.08 16.97
C ARG A 1029 20.46 3.22 17.62
N PHE A 1030 21.72 2.98 17.95
CA PHE A 1030 22.58 4.03 18.48
C PHE A 1030 22.88 5.11 17.43
N ALA A 1031 23.16 4.73 16.19
CA ALA A 1031 23.34 5.68 15.10
C ALA A 1031 22.08 6.55 14.88
N GLU A 1032 20.89 5.93 14.87
CA GLU A 1032 19.60 6.61 14.79
C GLU A 1032 19.40 7.61 15.93
N SER A 1033 19.68 7.19 17.16
CA SER A 1033 19.53 8.04 18.36
C SER A 1033 20.46 9.26 18.29
N VAL A 1034 21.68 9.09 17.78
CA VAL A 1034 22.65 10.19 17.60
C VAL A 1034 22.15 11.20 16.58
N GLU A 1035 21.60 10.77 15.46
CA GLU A 1035 21.09 11.67 14.41
C GLU A 1035 19.78 12.35 14.83
N ASP A 1036 18.85 11.63 15.48
CA ASP A 1036 17.63 12.24 16.04
C ASP A 1036 18.00 13.35 17.04
N ARG A 1037 19.03 13.11 17.86
CA ARG A 1037 19.52 14.13 18.80
C ARG A 1037 20.12 15.33 18.07
N LEU A 1038 20.90 15.10 17.01
CA LEU A 1038 21.44 16.18 16.17
C LEU A 1038 20.32 17.02 15.56
N ARG A 1039 19.24 16.40 15.05
CA ARG A 1039 18.06 17.07 14.51
C ARG A 1039 17.37 17.98 15.53
N ARG A 1040 17.08 17.46 16.73
CA ARG A 1040 16.44 18.25 17.80
C ARG A 1040 17.29 19.45 18.25
N MET A 1041 18.61 19.38 18.07
CA MET A 1041 19.50 20.52 18.32
C MET A 1041 19.45 21.58 17.19
N GLU A 1042 18.96 21.25 16.00
CA GLU A 1042 18.83 22.20 14.88
C GLU A 1042 17.56 23.04 14.97
N GLU A 1043 16.51 22.51 15.62
CA GLU A 1043 15.22 23.17 15.83
C GLU A 1043 15.27 24.25 16.92
N THR A 1044 16.35 24.30 17.73
CA THR A 1044 16.59 25.36 18.72
C THR A 1044 17.53 26.45 18.17
N PRO A 1045 17.11 27.72 18.10
CA PRO A 1045 17.93 28.80 17.54
C PRO A 1045 19.03 29.23 18.53
N GLU A 1046 20.27 28.75 18.36
CA GLU A 1046 21.44 29.35 19.01
C GLU A 1046 21.97 30.52 18.17
N THR A 1047 22.02 31.70 18.78
CA THR A 1047 22.58 32.94 18.23
C THR A 1047 24.11 32.86 18.13
N ALA A 1048 24.66 32.34 17.05
CA ALA A 1048 26.07 32.55 16.67
C ALA A 1048 26.26 32.46 15.14
N PRO A 1049 27.17 33.27 14.55
CA PRO A 1049 27.38 33.30 13.11
C PRO A 1049 27.93 31.96 12.59
N MET A 1050 27.32 31.46 11.52
CA MET A 1050 27.57 30.15 10.93
C MET A 1050 28.86 30.18 10.07
N GLU A 1051 29.97 29.65 10.57
CA GLU A 1051 31.00 29.06 9.70
C GLU A 1051 30.55 27.64 9.34
N VAL A 1052 30.12 27.50 8.10
CA VAL A 1052 29.49 26.28 7.58
C VAL A 1052 30.54 25.29 7.10
N GLU A 1053 31.09 24.48 8.01
CA GLU A 1053 31.68 23.18 7.65
C GLU A 1053 30.56 22.11 7.68
N VAL A 1054 29.95 21.81 6.53
CA VAL A 1054 28.90 20.78 6.36
C VAL A 1054 29.53 19.37 6.34
N ASN A 1055 28.96 18.43 7.09
CA ASN A 1055 29.32 17.00 7.06
C ASN A 1055 28.07 16.17 6.72
N TYR A 1056 28.27 15.13 5.91
CA TYR A 1056 27.33 14.45 4.99
C TYR A 1056 26.13 13.68 5.55
N ASN A 1057 25.83 13.77 6.85
CA ASN A 1057 25.02 12.74 7.52
C ASN A 1057 23.55 13.14 7.80
N THR A 1058 23.18 14.41 7.64
CA THR A 1058 21.86 14.92 8.08
C THR A 1058 20.70 14.55 7.13
N VAL A 1059 20.96 13.95 5.96
CA VAL A 1059 19.92 13.61 4.96
C VAL A 1059 19.46 12.14 5.02
N CYS A 1060 20.17 11.25 5.72
CA CYS A 1060 19.96 9.79 5.59
C CYS A 1060 19.03 9.12 6.62
N ILE A 1061 18.45 9.85 7.59
CA ILE A 1061 17.40 9.32 8.50
C ILE A 1061 16.10 10.15 8.38
N LEU A 1062 15.87 10.76 7.22
CA LEU A 1062 14.65 11.51 6.91
C LEU A 1062 13.69 10.72 6.01
N SER A 1063 13.80 9.38 5.95
CA SER A 1063 12.87 8.53 5.20
C SER A 1063 12.20 7.42 6.05
N GLU A 1064 11.95 7.68 7.33
CA GLU A 1064 10.91 6.97 8.11
C GLU A 1064 9.75 7.90 8.44
#